data_AF-A0A395NUU6-F1
#
_entry.id   AF-A0A395NUU6-F1
#
_cell.length_a   1.000
_cell.length_b   1.000
_cell.length_c   1.000
_cell.angle_alpha   90.00
_cell.angle_beta   90.00
_cell.angle_gamma   90.00
#
_symmetry.space_group_name_H-M   'P 1'
#
loop_
_entity.id
_entity.type
_entity.pdbx_description
1 polymer ?
#
loop_
_entity_poly.entity_id
_entity_poly.type
_entity_poly.pdbx_seq_one_letter_code
_entity_poly.pdbx_strand_id
1 'polypeptide(L)'
;MRLLNTKTLQFEQFSNHGGYNTLLKKGSDLVGKRATPRYAILSHTWGEGEVILQDMQSRDRSAAKKKHGWRKLEDSCKRATRDGFDYIWIDTCCIDKTNAAELAEAINSMFQWYKDSALCYAFLEDCQGPLPYRKTSSSADIPRWYSRGWTLQELIAPKIVHFYSMEWQFLGTKDTHAAEISRVTGIDTYALGGGDVSRISVARRMSWVANRKTTRLEDMAYSVMGIFDISMPLLYGEGPKAFTRLQEEIMQKTDDQSVFCWNQVDAKGSFRGDNSEGNGLLAFSPSFFASASSIARFYSPRPGRRQTVVTSQGAVVNLLLCHDISSRSNDGFFAILDCQIGHVPGVLAGIRLKRKDASGNDFIRIDTSQIFQFARLERDGSVAVEGFDPTKEQRELVEVKSRAVCRNWSPRTIRVLQSSLPQLPPGFWLISPQTVSSSAEVSIQMAYPVKFWSSHNWLMQPPTAAALTPKTGAVQLKYNGRQYFLIFGAANTREGLKPWCAIEQSSGPATLEQWFTQFKAEMDKPNGGATRSPETEIDVKIRQTKVSGNDILAHNLNDDMPPHYEEYHAIQFMINRLQLQKMKPIVLDGRTGEGGGQLVRLAVALAALTSQPVKVANVRGNRPRGGGLKNQHVAAIEWLAKVTEADVEGLSVGSKTFTFTPKRPPTDLFQRNISIRTESGAASTMLVLQAMLPFLLFASNETNDPVVVELSGGTNTSFSPSYEYFDQVLLPTLEERFGVAVERQLKGRGWSLGPLSRGSIWLKIHPIAKGEKLKFVPPPRYIFPESYEVRSVDVSIITPMHSHKKLQETVVEHIGALWPSADITFKVVEDSCSNGRWSVLLVAQSVDGIRWAKDILTSSPKNIKGYDNFITLLSKKLCKSLYEEVSLGGQVDEHLQDQLICFQALCDGPSSFPRGDDPANEPLGGSLGPLIDAMGELNVEESKMRREKTLAPFGHGSTHAKTARWVVSELLPRAVFYNRGDLVKGVGFSM
;
A
#
# COMPACT_ATOMS: atom_id res chain seq x y z
N MET A 1 8.70 -20.59 -10.87
CA MET A 1 7.42 -21.28 -11.13
C MET A 1 7.46 -22.70 -10.58
N ARG A 2 6.34 -23.22 -10.03
CA ARG A 2 6.19 -24.63 -9.62
C ARG A 2 5.35 -25.35 -10.65
N LEU A 3 5.79 -26.52 -11.14
CA LEU A 3 5.05 -27.35 -12.10
C LEU A 3 4.75 -28.72 -11.50
N LEU A 4 3.66 -29.35 -11.93
CA LEU A 4 3.27 -30.70 -11.55
C LEU A 4 3.74 -31.68 -12.64
N ASN A 5 4.50 -32.71 -12.26
CA ASN A 5 4.86 -33.80 -13.16
C ASN A 5 3.61 -34.64 -13.46
N THR A 6 3.31 -34.82 -14.74
CA THR A 6 2.05 -35.42 -15.21
C THR A 6 1.95 -36.92 -14.95
N LYS A 7 3.07 -37.60 -14.75
CA LYS A 7 3.15 -39.05 -14.49
C LYS A 7 3.25 -39.36 -13.00
N THR A 8 4.11 -38.64 -12.28
CA THR A 8 4.39 -38.92 -10.86
C THR A 8 3.51 -38.14 -9.89
N LEU A 9 2.84 -37.07 -10.35
CA LEU A 9 2.09 -36.12 -9.53
C LEU A 9 2.95 -35.52 -8.39
N GLN A 10 4.24 -35.30 -8.68
CA GLN A 10 5.18 -34.59 -7.81
C GLN A 10 5.43 -33.18 -8.33
N PHE A 11 5.68 -32.23 -7.42
CA PHE A 11 6.00 -30.86 -7.80
C PHE A 11 7.49 -30.68 -7.99
N GLU A 12 7.84 -29.92 -9.03
CA GLU A 12 9.20 -29.46 -9.29
C GLU A 12 9.22 -27.94 -9.44
N GLN A 13 10.33 -27.31 -9.03
CA GLN A 13 10.48 -25.85 -9.06
C GLN A 13 11.50 -25.43 -10.12
N PHE A 14 11.12 -24.44 -10.93
CA PHE A 14 11.88 -23.95 -12.07
C PHE A 14 12.03 -22.42 -12.01
N SER A 15 13.12 -21.90 -12.61
CA SER A 15 13.37 -20.46 -12.71
C SER A 15 12.87 -19.90 -14.05
N ASN A 16 12.15 -18.77 -14.00
CA ASN A 16 11.54 -18.12 -15.17
C ASN A 16 12.56 -17.42 -16.11
N HIS A 17 13.87 -17.51 -15.86
CA HIS A 17 14.88 -16.91 -16.72
C HIS A 17 15.29 -17.91 -17.80
N GLY A 18 14.92 -17.62 -19.05
CA GLY A 18 15.44 -18.34 -20.21
C GLY A 18 16.96 -18.12 -20.29
N GLY A 19 17.72 -19.21 -20.20
CA GLY A 19 19.18 -19.23 -20.40
C GLY A 19 19.98 -19.63 -19.16
N TYR A 20 20.57 -20.84 -19.25
CA TYR A 20 21.65 -21.41 -18.44
C TYR A 20 21.34 -21.87 -16.98
N ASN A 21 21.65 -23.15 -16.72
CA ASN A 21 21.68 -23.75 -15.39
C ASN A 21 22.72 -23.04 -14.52
N THR A 22 22.29 -22.26 -13.53
CA THR A 22 23.20 -21.67 -12.53
C THR A 22 23.28 -22.60 -11.32
N LEU A 23 24.46 -23.19 -11.08
CA LEU A 23 24.74 -24.00 -9.90
C LEU A 23 25.09 -23.06 -8.73
N LEU A 24 24.27 -23.04 -7.68
CA LEU A 24 24.56 -22.35 -6.42
C LEU A 24 25.05 -23.38 -5.39
N LYS A 25 26.26 -23.19 -4.85
CA LYS A 25 26.80 -23.99 -3.74
C LYS A 25 26.35 -23.40 -2.41
N LYS A 26 25.65 -24.19 -1.59
CA LYS A 26 25.68 -24.12 -0.12
C LYS A 26 25.48 -25.51 0.47
N GLY A 27 26.02 -25.72 1.66
CA GLY A 27 26.23 -27.01 2.32
C GLY A 27 25.16 -28.09 2.09
N SER A 28 25.67 -29.24 1.65
CA SER A 28 25.10 -30.60 1.69
C SER A 28 23.74 -30.92 1.07
N ASP A 29 23.10 -30.05 0.27
CA ASP A 29 22.05 -30.48 -0.67
C ASP A 29 22.01 -29.57 -1.92
N LEU A 30 22.46 -30.10 -3.06
CA LEU A 30 22.47 -29.42 -4.35
C LEU A 30 21.04 -29.35 -4.94
N VAL A 31 20.30 -28.26 -4.72
CA VAL A 31 19.08 -27.97 -5.53
C VAL A 31 19.45 -26.99 -6.64
N GLY A 32 19.86 -27.52 -7.78
CA GLY A 32 20.05 -26.71 -8.99
C GLY A 32 18.71 -26.13 -9.45
N LYS A 33 18.63 -24.80 -9.66
CA LYS A 33 17.46 -24.18 -10.29
C LYS A 33 17.49 -24.55 -11.78
N ARG A 34 16.57 -25.42 -12.18
CA ARG A 34 16.41 -25.87 -13.58
C ARG A 34 15.69 -24.78 -14.38
N ALA A 35 16.10 -24.60 -15.64
CA ALA A 35 15.35 -23.79 -16.60
C ALA A 35 13.93 -24.36 -16.78
N THR A 36 12.93 -23.49 -16.96
CA THR A 36 11.54 -23.91 -17.13
C THR A 36 11.39 -24.81 -18.37
N PRO A 37 10.92 -26.06 -18.23
CA PRO A 37 10.74 -26.97 -19.36
C PRO A 37 9.54 -26.55 -20.20
N ARG A 38 9.32 -27.22 -21.34
CA ARG A 38 8.06 -27.10 -22.08
C ARG A 38 6.92 -27.69 -21.23
N TYR A 39 5.85 -26.92 -21.00
CA TYR A 39 4.72 -27.34 -20.15
C TYR A 39 3.35 -27.02 -20.78
N ALA A 40 2.34 -27.78 -20.38
CA ALA A 40 0.93 -27.44 -20.60
C ALA A 40 0.38 -26.63 -19.41
N ILE A 41 -0.69 -25.87 -19.62
CA ILE A 41 -1.34 -25.09 -18.56
C ILE A 41 -2.85 -25.33 -18.56
N LEU A 42 -3.47 -25.39 -17.38
CA LEU A 42 -4.91 -25.57 -17.23
C LEU A 42 -5.58 -24.22 -16.92
N SER A 43 -6.54 -23.84 -17.75
CA SER A 43 -7.52 -22.78 -17.49
C SER A 43 -8.86 -23.42 -17.15
N HIS A 44 -9.44 -23.05 -16.00
CA HIS A 44 -10.70 -23.63 -15.53
C HIS A 44 -11.47 -22.67 -14.63
N THR A 45 -12.70 -23.04 -14.31
CA THR A 45 -13.45 -22.38 -13.23
C THR A 45 -13.36 -23.22 -11.96
N TRP A 46 -13.15 -22.59 -10.81
CA TRP A 46 -13.13 -23.32 -9.54
C TRP A 46 -14.53 -23.81 -9.18
N GLY A 47 -14.62 -25.09 -8.80
CA GLY A 47 -15.81 -25.76 -8.28
C GLY A 47 -15.67 -26.06 -6.79
N GLU A 48 -16.60 -26.86 -6.27
CA GLU A 48 -16.50 -27.37 -4.90
C GLU A 48 -15.45 -28.48 -4.79
N GLY A 49 -14.67 -28.47 -3.72
CA GLY A 49 -13.67 -29.52 -3.48
C GLY A 49 -12.51 -29.50 -4.47
N GLU A 50 -12.00 -28.32 -4.84
CA GLU A 50 -10.73 -28.23 -5.57
C GLU A 50 -9.56 -28.83 -4.76
N VAL A 51 -8.62 -29.45 -5.47
CA VAL A 51 -7.37 -29.92 -4.89
C VAL A 51 -6.39 -28.74 -4.79
N ILE A 52 -5.93 -28.45 -3.58
CA ILE A 52 -4.95 -27.39 -3.30
C ILE A 52 -3.54 -27.96 -3.11
N LEU A 53 -2.53 -27.08 -3.07
CA LEU A 53 -1.14 -27.49 -2.90
C LEU A 53 -0.93 -28.40 -1.67
N GLN A 54 -1.56 -28.03 -0.54
CA GLN A 54 -1.44 -28.74 0.72
C GLN A 54 -1.99 -30.17 0.64
N ASP A 55 -3.06 -30.39 -0.13
CA ASP A 55 -3.62 -31.73 -0.36
C ASP A 55 -2.61 -32.64 -1.07
N MET A 56 -1.86 -32.07 -2.01
CA MET A 56 -0.87 -32.78 -2.81
C MET A 56 0.46 -33.00 -2.07
N GLN A 57 0.78 -32.15 -1.09
CA GLN A 57 1.97 -32.28 -0.24
C GLN A 57 1.78 -33.22 0.96
N SER A 58 0.54 -33.59 1.29
CA SER A 58 0.25 -34.57 2.35
C SER A 58 0.90 -35.92 2.04
N ARG A 59 1.50 -36.54 3.07
CA ARG A 59 2.03 -37.92 3.00
C ARG A 59 0.91 -38.93 2.71
N ASP A 60 -0.29 -38.68 3.25
CA ASP A 60 -1.50 -39.42 2.91
C ASP A 60 -2.41 -38.57 2.02
N ARG A 61 -2.55 -38.98 0.75
CA ARG A 61 -3.42 -38.33 -0.24
C ARG A 61 -4.83 -38.94 -0.30
N SER A 62 -5.19 -39.86 0.60
CA SER A 62 -6.49 -40.55 0.61
C SER A 62 -7.67 -39.58 0.69
N ALA A 63 -7.55 -38.54 1.52
CA ALA A 63 -8.56 -37.49 1.65
C ALA A 63 -8.65 -36.61 0.40
N ALA A 64 -7.50 -36.26 -0.20
CA ALA A 64 -7.43 -35.51 -1.44
C ALA A 64 -8.10 -36.25 -2.61
N LYS A 65 -7.88 -37.56 -2.71
CA LYS A 65 -8.47 -38.44 -3.74
C LYS A 65 -10.00 -38.52 -3.69
N LYS A 66 -10.62 -38.20 -2.54
CA LYS A 66 -12.08 -38.16 -2.39
C LYS A 66 -12.69 -36.83 -2.84
N LYS A 67 -11.87 -35.80 -3.08
CA LYS A 67 -12.34 -34.50 -3.53
C LYS A 67 -12.77 -34.57 -5.00
N HIS A 68 -13.87 -33.87 -5.34
CA HIS A 68 -14.35 -33.80 -6.73
C HIS A 68 -13.28 -33.28 -7.70
N GLY A 69 -12.49 -32.27 -7.28
CA GLY A 69 -11.40 -31.71 -8.07
C GLY A 69 -10.24 -32.68 -8.35
N TRP A 70 -10.13 -33.82 -7.66
CA TRP A 70 -9.07 -34.80 -7.89
C TRP A 70 -9.15 -35.41 -9.28
N ARG A 71 -10.36 -35.79 -9.71
CA ARG A 71 -10.60 -36.35 -11.03
C ARG A 71 -10.19 -35.36 -12.13
N LYS A 72 -10.56 -34.09 -11.98
CA LYS A 72 -10.18 -33.01 -12.90
C LYS A 72 -8.65 -32.87 -12.99
N LEU A 73 -7.94 -32.88 -11.86
CA LEU A 73 -6.47 -32.83 -11.83
C LEU A 73 -5.85 -34.03 -12.54
N GLU A 74 -6.33 -35.24 -12.25
CA GLU A 74 -5.80 -36.47 -12.83
C GLU A 74 -6.04 -36.53 -14.35
N ASP A 75 -7.25 -36.20 -14.79
CA ASP A 75 -7.60 -36.20 -16.21
C ASP A 75 -6.85 -35.09 -16.98
N SER A 76 -6.58 -33.94 -16.34
CA SER A 76 -5.68 -32.91 -16.89
C SER A 76 -4.27 -33.44 -17.10
N CYS A 77 -3.72 -34.19 -16.13
CA CYS A 77 -2.39 -34.80 -16.23
C CYS A 77 -2.33 -35.89 -17.30
N LYS A 78 -3.37 -36.74 -17.39
CA LYS A 78 -3.49 -37.75 -18.46
C LYS A 78 -3.54 -37.10 -19.84
N ARG A 79 -4.31 -36.01 -19.98
CA ARG A 79 -4.40 -35.24 -21.22
C ARG A 79 -3.03 -34.65 -21.60
N ALA A 80 -2.37 -33.97 -20.67
CA ALA A 80 -1.03 -33.42 -20.86
C ALA A 80 -0.02 -34.50 -21.28
N THR A 81 -0.04 -35.66 -20.62
CA THR A 81 0.83 -36.80 -20.97
C THR A 81 0.59 -37.29 -22.40
N ARG A 82 -0.70 -37.43 -22.80
CA ARG A 82 -1.08 -37.88 -24.15
C ARG A 82 -0.62 -36.89 -25.23
N ASP A 83 -0.62 -35.60 -24.93
CA ASP A 83 -0.18 -34.56 -25.85
C ASP A 83 1.35 -34.32 -25.79
N GLY A 84 2.09 -35.13 -25.02
CA GLY A 84 3.55 -35.14 -24.98
C GLY A 84 4.18 -34.19 -23.96
N PHE A 85 3.44 -33.76 -22.93
CA PHE A 85 3.96 -32.89 -21.86
C PHE A 85 4.22 -33.69 -20.58
N ASP A 86 5.46 -33.62 -20.10
CA ASP A 86 5.84 -34.17 -18.79
C ASP A 86 5.42 -33.27 -17.61
N TYR A 87 5.12 -32.00 -17.89
CA TYR A 87 4.77 -31.01 -16.88
C TYR A 87 3.49 -30.24 -17.23
N ILE A 88 2.67 -30.01 -16.21
CA ILE A 88 1.48 -29.17 -16.28
C ILE A 88 1.48 -28.14 -15.15
N TRP A 89 0.98 -26.93 -15.42
CA TRP A 89 0.68 -25.93 -14.39
C TRP A 89 -0.83 -25.83 -14.17
N ILE A 90 -1.23 -25.86 -12.90
CA ILE A 90 -2.62 -25.74 -12.46
C ILE A 90 -2.66 -24.78 -11.27
N ASP A 91 -3.36 -23.65 -11.40
CA ASP A 91 -3.40 -22.57 -10.41
C ASP A 91 -3.85 -23.03 -9.00
N THR A 92 -4.71 -24.04 -8.93
CA THR A 92 -5.25 -24.53 -7.66
C THR A 92 -4.20 -25.19 -6.78
N CYS A 93 -3.29 -25.96 -7.37
CA CYS A 93 -2.32 -26.78 -6.65
C CYS A 93 -0.85 -26.40 -6.91
N CYS A 94 -0.55 -25.60 -7.94
CA CYS A 94 0.82 -25.15 -8.21
C CYS A 94 1.18 -23.86 -7.47
N ILE A 95 0.20 -23.10 -6.96
CA ILE A 95 0.41 -21.87 -6.19
C ILE A 95 0.19 -22.15 -4.70
N ASP A 96 1.13 -21.72 -3.85
CA ASP A 96 0.91 -21.68 -2.41
C ASP A 96 0.09 -20.44 -2.03
N LYS A 97 -1.23 -20.63 -1.93
CA LYS A 97 -2.16 -19.57 -1.55
C LYS A 97 -2.06 -19.17 -0.07
N THR A 98 -1.33 -19.92 0.76
CA THR A 98 -1.09 -19.58 2.17
C THR A 98 0.10 -18.63 2.34
N ASN A 99 0.96 -18.55 1.32
CA ASN A 99 2.09 -17.64 1.29
C ASN A 99 1.75 -16.39 0.46
N ALA A 100 1.53 -15.26 1.14
CA ALA A 100 1.14 -14.01 0.50
C ALA A 100 2.18 -13.49 -0.52
N ALA A 101 3.48 -13.73 -0.29
CA ALA A 101 4.54 -13.33 -1.21
C ALA A 101 4.51 -14.17 -2.49
N GLU A 102 4.39 -15.50 -2.35
CA GLU A 102 4.27 -16.40 -3.50
C GLU A 102 2.98 -16.12 -4.29
N LEU A 103 1.86 -15.91 -3.60
CA LEU A 103 0.58 -15.56 -4.23
C LEU A 103 0.69 -14.25 -5.03
N ALA A 104 1.34 -13.23 -4.47
CA ALA A 104 1.55 -11.96 -5.15
C ALA A 104 2.47 -12.11 -6.38
N GLU A 105 3.57 -12.86 -6.26
CA GLU A 105 4.46 -13.17 -7.39
C GLU A 105 3.72 -13.94 -8.49
N ALA A 106 2.93 -14.95 -8.10
CA ALA A 106 2.19 -15.79 -9.02
C ALA A 106 1.14 -15.01 -9.80
N ILE A 107 0.36 -14.16 -9.13
CA ILE A 107 -0.65 -13.33 -9.80
C ILE A 107 -0.01 -12.30 -10.75
N ASN A 108 1.10 -11.67 -10.35
CA ASN A 108 1.83 -10.75 -11.25
C ASN A 108 2.51 -11.47 -12.43
N SER A 109 2.80 -12.76 -12.30
CA SER A 109 3.45 -13.57 -13.34
C SER A 109 2.48 -14.39 -14.19
N MET A 110 1.22 -14.49 -13.81
CA MET A 110 0.25 -15.43 -14.37
C MET A 110 0.06 -15.23 -15.88
N PHE A 111 -0.08 -14.00 -16.34
CA PHE A 111 -0.20 -13.69 -17.77
C PHE A 111 1.00 -14.20 -18.57
N GLN A 112 2.22 -14.00 -18.04
CA GLN A 112 3.43 -14.48 -18.68
C GLN A 112 3.50 -16.01 -18.69
N TRP A 113 3.08 -16.68 -17.61
CA TRP A 113 3.01 -18.15 -17.56
C TRP A 113 2.00 -18.75 -18.53
N TYR A 114 0.86 -18.10 -18.75
CA TYR A 114 -0.08 -18.48 -19.80
C TYR A 114 0.50 -18.23 -21.20
N LYS A 115 1.16 -17.07 -21.40
CA LYS A 115 1.80 -16.71 -22.67
C LYS A 115 2.93 -17.65 -23.08
N ASP A 116 3.74 -18.09 -22.13
CA ASP A 116 4.89 -18.98 -22.36
C ASP A 116 4.52 -20.47 -22.36
N SER A 117 3.27 -20.80 -21.99
CA SER A 117 2.78 -22.18 -22.08
C SER A 117 2.78 -22.66 -23.53
N ALA A 118 3.14 -23.93 -23.73
CA ALA A 118 3.11 -24.51 -25.07
C ALA A 118 1.70 -24.88 -25.52
N LEU A 119 0.81 -25.18 -24.57
CA LEU A 119 -0.60 -25.48 -24.81
C LEU A 119 -1.43 -25.15 -23.57
N CYS A 120 -2.52 -24.42 -23.75
CA CYS A 120 -3.51 -24.16 -22.71
C CYS A 120 -4.75 -25.04 -22.91
N TYR A 121 -5.14 -25.78 -21.87
CA TYR A 121 -6.40 -26.52 -21.81
C TYR A 121 -7.46 -25.64 -21.16
N ALA A 122 -8.48 -25.24 -21.91
CA ALA A 122 -9.66 -24.56 -21.38
C ALA A 122 -10.74 -25.61 -21.05
N PHE A 123 -10.88 -25.93 -19.77
CA PHE A 123 -11.84 -26.93 -19.28
C PHE A 123 -13.18 -26.28 -18.96
N LEU A 124 -14.23 -26.69 -19.68
CA LEU A 124 -15.60 -26.18 -19.58
C LEU A 124 -16.47 -27.18 -18.81
N GLU A 125 -16.49 -27.02 -17.48
CA GLU A 125 -17.17 -27.94 -16.54
C GLU A 125 -18.71 -27.98 -16.71
N ASP A 126 -19.29 -26.97 -17.33
CA ASP A 126 -20.73 -26.79 -17.54
C ASP A 126 -21.16 -26.90 -19.02
N CYS A 127 -20.31 -27.49 -19.88
CA CYS A 127 -20.59 -27.66 -21.30
C CYS A 127 -20.78 -29.13 -21.68
N GLN A 128 -21.96 -29.47 -22.23
CA GLN A 128 -22.36 -30.85 -22.58
C GLN A 128 -22.31 -31.16 -24.09
N GLY A 129 -21.79 -30.28 -24.95
CA GLY A 129 -21.80 -30.49 -26.41
C GLY A 129 -20.75 -29.67 -27.18
N PRO A 130 -20.56 -29.98 -28.49
CA PRO A 130 -19.56 -29.33 -29.33
C PRO A 130 -19.86 -27.85 -29.56
N LEU A 131 -18.80 -27.04 -29.61
CA LEU A 131 -18.84 -25.67 -30.12
C LEU A 131 -19.13 -25.67 -31.63
N PRO A 132 -19.86 -24.69 -32.19
CA PRO A 132 -20.33 -23.43 -31.60
C PRO A 132 -21.73 -23.50 -30.94
N TYR A 133 -21.98 -22.60 -29.98
CA TYR A 133 -23.31 -22.42 -29.38
C TYR A 133 -24.33 -21.98 -30.44
N ARG A 134 -25.48 -22.66 -30.53
CA ARG A 134 -26.50 -22.36 -31.56
C ARG A 134 -27.00 -20.92 -31.39
N LYS A 135 -27.34 -20.25 -32.50
CA LYS A 135 -27.86 -18.86 -32.53
C LYS A 135 -29.06 -18.58 -31.61
N THR A 136 -29.78 -19.61 -31.19
CA THR A 136 -30.97 -19.54 -30.33
C THR A 136 -30.67 -19.80 -28.84
N SER A 137 -29.40 -19.98 -28.47
CA SER A 137 -28.99 -20.29 -27.11
C SER A 137 -29.34 -19.15 -26.14
N SER A 138 -30.03 -19.51 -25.06
CA SER A 138 -30.31 -18.60 -23.96
C SER A 138 -28.99 -18.23 -23.26
N SER A 139 -28.95 -17.14 -22.48
CA SER A 139 -27.75 -16.79 -21.69
C SER A 139 -27.32 -17.90 -20.71
N ALA A 140 -28.19 -18.88 -20.45
CA ALA A 140 -27.91 -20.04 -19.60
C ALA A 140 -27.05 -21.12 -20.28
N ASP A 141 -26.91 -21.09 -21.62
CA ASP A 141 -26.16 -22.10 -22.38
C ASP A 141 -24.68 -21.73 -22.60
N ILE A 142 -24.30 -20.49 -22.24
CA ILE A 142 -22.90 -20.03 -22.35
C ILE A 142 -22.15 -20.49 -21.10
N PRO A 143 -21.05 -21.24 -21.24
CA PRO A 143 -20.27 -21.70 -20.09
C PRO A 143 -19.86 -20.54 -19.20
N ARG A 144 -19.95 -20.77 -17.90
CA ARG A 144 -19.50 -19.87 -16.85
C ARG A 144 -18.07 -19.39 -17.12
N TRP A 145 -17.23 -20.23 -17.71
CA TRP A 145 -15.87 -19.90 -18.12
C TRP A 145 -15.75 -18.60 -18.93
N TYR A 146 -16.66 -18.31 -19.87
CA TYR A 146 -16.62 -17.06 -20.66
C TYR A 146 -16.99 -15.80 -19.86
N SER A 147 -17.62 -15.97 -18.70
CA SER A 147 -18.04 -14.86 -17.84
C SER A 147 -17.13 -14.63 -16.63
N ARG A 148 -16.12 -15.48 -16.38
CA ARG A 148 -15.20 -15.30 -15.24
C ARG A 148 -14.10 -14.30 -15.56
N GLY A 149 -13.69 -13.50 -14.57
CA GLY A 149 -12.64 -12.48 -14.73
C GLY A 149 -11.30 -13.08 -15.13
N TRP A 150 -10.76 -13.99 -14.32
CA TRP A 150 -9.45 -14.62 -14.53
C TRP A 150 -9.30 -15.30 -15.90
N THR A 151 -10.34 -15.98 -16.40
CA THR A 151 -10.28 -16.69 -17.69
C THR A 151 -10.08 -15.78 -18.89
N LEU A 152 -10.28 -14.45 -18.75
CA LEU A 152 -10.04 -13.50 -19.84
C LEU A 152 -8.56 -13.47 -20.24
N GLN A 153 -7.64 -13.33 -19.27
CA GLN A 153 -6.21 -13.37 -19.57
C GLN A 153 -5.74 -14.77 -19.96
N GLU A 154 -6.38 -15.82 -19.43
CA GLU A 154 -6.08 -17.22 -19.76
C GLU A 154 -6.48 -17.57 -21.21
N LEU A 155 -7.42 -16.82 -21.79
CA LEU A 155 -7.80 -16.94 -23.20
C LEU A 155 -6.87 -16.13 -24.13
N ILE A 156 -6.54 -14.91 -23.73
CA ILE A 156 -5.80 -13.95 -24.56
C ILE A 156 -4.30 -14.27 -24.57
N ALA A 157 -3.71 -14.59 -23.42
CA ALA A 157 -2.26 -14.71 -23.29
C ALA A 157 -1.64 -15.91 -24.05
N PRO A 158 -2.18 -17.15 -23.95
CA PRO A 158 -1.59 -18.30 -24.64
C PRO A 158 -1.75 -18.18 -26.16
N LYS A 159 -0.74 -18.65 -26.89
CA LYS A 159 -0.82 -18.76 -28.35
C LYS A 159 -1.84 -19.83 -28.77
N ILE A 160 -1.81 -20.99 -28.12
CA ILE A 160 -2.65 -22.14 -28.47
C ILE A 160 -3.56 -22.48 -27.27
N VAL A 161 -4.87 -22.52 -27.51
CA VAL A 161 -5.89 -22.92 -26.52
C VAL A 161 -6.78 -24.00 -27.12
N HIS A 162 -6.91 -25.13 -26.41
CA HIS A 162 -7.82 -26.23 -26.75
C HIS A 162 -8.96 -26.29 -25.73
N PHE A 163 -10.19 -26.34 -26.23
CA PHE A 163 -11.39 -26.41 -25.40
C PHE A 163 -11.78 -27.87 -25.15
N TYR A 164 -12.13 -28.18 -23.91
CA TYR A 164 -12.58 -29.51 -23.48
C TYR A 164 -13.87 -29.44 -22.67
N SER A 165 -14.77 -30.41 -22.87
CA SER A 165 -15.98 -30.59 -22.05
C SER A 165 -15.66 -31.13 -20.66
N MET A 166 -16.69 -31.25 -19.80
CA MET A 166 -16.56 -31.89 -18.50
C MET A 166 -16.11 -33.37 -18.57
N GLU A 167 -16.39 -34.07 -19.68
CA GLU A 167 -15.92 -35.43 -19.98
C GLU A 167 -14.56 -35.46 -20.73
N TRP A 168 -13.85 -34.33 -20.81
CA TRP A 168 -12.58 -34.21 -21.54
C TRP A 168 -12.67 -34.55 -23.03
N GLN A 169 -13.84 -34.33 -23.65
CA GLN A 169 -14.02 -34.39 -25.09
C GLN A 169 -13.47 -33.11 -25.72
N PHE A 170 -12.71 -33.24 -26.82
CA PHE A 170 -12.15 -32.08 -27.52
C PHE A 170 -13.25 -31.34 -28.27
N LEU A 171 -13.42 -30.06 -27.96
CA LEU A 171 -14.48 -29.21 -28.53
C LEU A 171 -13.97 -28.34 -29.67
N GLY A 172 -12.66 -28.14 -29.78
CA GLY A 172 -11.98 -27.38 -30.83
C GLY A 172 -10.93 -26.41 -30.25
N THR A 173 -10.43 -25.50 -31.09
CA THR A 173 -9.34 -24.57 -30.74
C THR A 173 -9.82 -23.12 -30.66
N LYS A 174 -9.00 -22.23 -30.09
CA LYS A 174 -9.23 -20.78 -30.15
C LYS A 174 -9.31 -20.26 -31.59
N ASP A 175 -8.43 -20.74 -32.48
CA ASP A 175 -8.38 -20.27 -33.86
C ASP A 175 -9.64 -20.67 -34.64
N THR A 176 -10.08 -21.92 -34.49
CA THR A 176 -11.30 -22.42 -35.14
C THR A 176 -12.58 -21.75 -34.63
N HIS A 177 -12.54 -21.17 -33.42
CA HIS A 177 -13.71 -20.52 -32.78
C HIS A 177 -13.56 -19.01 -32.60
N ALA A 178 -12.55 -18.37 -33.19
CA ALA A 178 -12.26 -16.96 -32.93
C ALA A 178 -13.47 -16.04 -33.16
N ALA A 179 -14.23 -16.27 -34.24
CA ALA A 179 -15.43 -15.49 -34.55
C ALA A 179 -16.53 -15.66 -33.49
N GLU A 180 -16.75 -16.87 -33.01
CA GLU A 180 -17.77 -17.18 -32.01
C GLU A 180 -17.38 -16.66 -30.62
N ILE A 181 -16.11 -16.84 -30.25
CA ILE A 181 -15.53 -16.28 -29.01
C ILE A 181 -15.66 -14.76 -29.03
N SER A 182 -15.30 -14.12 -30.15
CA SER A 182 -15.43 -12.66 -30.33
C SER A 182 -16.88 -12.21 -30.17
N ARG A 183 -17.84 -12.93 -30.78
CA ARG A 183 -19.27 -12.65 -30.66
C ARG A 183 -19.78 -12.72 -29.21
N VAL A 184 -19.36 -13.74 -28.45
CA VAL A 184 -19.82 -13.97 -27.07
C VAL A 184 -19.15 -13.02 -26.07
N THR A 185 -17.86 -12.74 -26.25
CA THR A 185 -17.05 -12.04 -25.26
C THR A 185 -16.78 -10.57 -25.58
N GLY A 186 -16.99 -10.15 -26.82
CA GLY A 186 -16.60 -8.83 -27.33
C GLY A 186 -15.09 -8.68 -27.58
N ILE A 187 -14.28 -9.73 -27.41
CA ILE A 187 -12.84 -9.69 -27.63
C ILE A 187 -12.55 -9.61 -29.14
N ASP A 188 -11.60 -8.75 -29.52
CA ASP A 188 -11.14 -8.62 -30.88
C ASP A 188 -10.55 -9.92 -31.44
N THR A 189 -10.93 -10.31 -32.66
CA THR A 189 -10.33 -11.44 -33.37
C THR A 189 -8.82 -11.26 -33.56
N TYR A 190 -8.36 -10.02 -33.72
CA TYR A 190 -6.94 -9.68 -33.73
C TYR A 190 -6.24 -10.08 -32.41
N ALA A 191 -6.85 -9.81 -31.26
CA ALA A 191 -6.29 -10.21 -29.96
C ALA A 191 -6.35 -11.73 -29.76
N LEU A 192 -7.46 -12.37 -30.18
CA LEU A 192 -7.61 -13.83 -30.11
C LEU A 192 -6.55 -14.55 -30.95
N GLY A 193 -6.22 -14.02 -32.12
CA GLY A 193 -5.15 -14.53 -33.00
C GLY A 193 -3.72 -14.26 -32.52
N GLY A 194 -3.53 -13.76 -31.29
CA GLY A 194 -2.19 -13.48 -30.74
C GLY A 194 -1.59 -12.14 -31.16
N GLY A 195 -2.42 -11.23 -31.70
CA GLY A 195 -2.02 -9.87 -32.00
C GLY A 195 -1.60 -9.09 -30.76
N ASP A 196 -0.74 -8.09 -30.96
CA ASP A 196 -0.24 -7.22 -29.90
C ASP A 196 -1.37 -6.35 -29.32
N VAL A 197 -1.86 -6.73 -28.14
CA VAL A 197 -2.95 -6.04 -27.42
C VAL A 197 -2.60 -4.59 -27.04
N SER A 198 -1.33 -4.20 -27.00
CA SER A 198 -0.94 -2.81 -26.73
C SER A 198 -1.38 -1.85 -27.84
N ARG A 199 -1.64 -2.37 -29.05
CA ARG A 199 -2.20 -1.61 -30.19
C ARG A 199 -3.69 -1.36 -30.08
N ILE A 200 -4.37 -2.01 -29.14
CA ILE A 200 -5.80 -1.82 -28.87
C ILE A 200 -5.95 -0.78 -27.75
N SER A 201 -6.91 0.12 -27.93
CA SER A 201 -7.18 1.19 -26.96
C SER A 201 -7.49 0.62 -25.57
N VAL A 202 -7.13 1.37 -24.53
CA VAL A 202 -7.46 1.01 -23.14
C VAL A 202 -8.96 0.80 -22.98
N ALA A 203 -9.80 1.68 -23.54
CA ALA A 203 -11.26 1.56 -23.42
C ALA A 203 -11.80 0.27 -24.04
N ARG A 204 -11.31 -0.10 -25.23
CA ARG A 204 -11.74 -1.32 -25.92
C ARG A 204 -11.29 -2.56 -25.18
N ARG A 205 -10.07 -2.57 -24.63
CA ARG A 205 -9.62 -3.63 -23.72
C ARG A 205 -10.47 -3.72 -22.46
N MET A 206 -10.84 -2.59 -21.85
CA MET A 206 -11.76 -2.54 -20.69
C MET A 206 -13.16 -3.07 -21.04
N SER A 207 -13.63 -2.90 -22.28
CA SER A 207 -14.92 -3.44 -22.72
C SER A 207 -14.99 -4.97 -22.65
N TRP A 208 -13.86 -5.67 -22.81
CA TRP A 208 -13.77 -7.13 -22.67
C TRP A 208 -13.98 -7.60 -21.22
N VAL A 209 -13.73 -6.70 -20.26
CA VAL A 209 -13.85 -6.92 -18.82
C VAL A 209 -15.27 -6.59 -18.33
N ALA A 210 -16.00 -5.73 -19.04
CA ALA A 210 -17.25 -5.13 -18.59
C ALA A 210 -18.33 -6.13 -18.15
N ASN A 211 -18.40 -7.30 -18.79
CA ASN A 211 -19.38 -8.35 -18.51
C ASN A 211 -18.82 -9.53 -17.69
N ARG A 212 -17.57 -9.41 -17.21
CA ARG A 212 -16.92 -10.45 -16.41
C ARG A 212 -17.36 -10.37 -14.95
N LYS A 213 -17.26 -11.51 -14.25
CA LYS A 213 -17.65 -11.69 -12.85
C LYS A 213 -16.48 -12.29 -12.07
N THR A 214 -16.27 -11.76 -10.86
CA THR A 214 -15.27 -12.24 -9.91
C THR A 214 -15.93 -12.53 -8.56
N THR A 215 -15.28 -13.38 -7.76
CA THR A 215 -15.78 -13.72 -6.42
C THR A 215 -15.40 -12.63 -5.41
N ARG A 216 -14.16 -12.13 -5.49
CA ARG A 216 -13.71 -10.94 -4.76
C ARG A 216 -13.83 -9.71 -5.66
N LEU A 217 -14.16 -8.56 -5.08
CA LEU A 217 -14.34 -7.32 -5.86
C LEU A 217 -13.00 -6.88 -6.48
N GLU A 218 -11.91 -7.03 -5.74
CA GLU A 218 -10.56 -6.61 -6.13
C GLU A 218 -10.00 -7.44 -7.29
N ASP A 219 -10.41 -8.72 -7.39
CA ASP A 219 -10.00 -9.60 -8.49
C ASP A 219 -10.45 -9.05 -9.86
N MET A 220 -11.44 -8.16 -9.90
CA MET A 220 -11.83 -7.48 -11.13
C MET A 220 -10.68 -6.68 -11.74
N ALA A 221 -9.84 -6.08 -10.89
CA ALA A 221 -8.62 -5.39 -11.32
C ALA A 221 -7.46 -6.37 -11.53
N TYR A 222 -7.26 -7.30 -10.59
CA TYR A 222 -6.10 -8.19 -10.62
C TYR A 222 -6.13 -9.18 -11.79
N SER A 223 -7.31 -9.66 -12.19
CA SER A 223 -7.48 -10.62 -13.28
C SER A 223 -7.14 -10.08 -14.67
N VAL A 224 -6.94 -8.77 -14.80
CA VAL A 224 -6.70 -8.11 -16.09
C VAL A 224 -5.36 -7.37 -16.16
N MET A 225 -4.56 -7.40 -15.09
CA MET A 225 -3.28 -6.70 -15.02
C MET A 225 -2.36 -7.03 -16.21
N GLY A 226 -2.27 -8.31 -16.59
CA GLY A 226 -1.44 -8.73 -17.72
C GLY A 226 -1.92 -8.22 -19.08
N ILE A 227 -3.22 -8.02 -19.27
CA ILE A 227 -3.80 -7.45 -20.50
C ILE A 227 -3.36 -6.00 -20.68
N PHE A 228 -3.11 -5.29 -19.58
CA PHE A 228 -2.65 -3.91 -19.56
C PHE A 228 -1.14 -3.77 -19.33
N ASP A 229 -0.40 -4.88 -19.25
CA ASP A 229 1.00 -4.91 -18.83
C ASP A 229 1.23 -4.15 -17.51
N ILE A 230 0.42 -4.42 -16.48
CA ILE A 230 0.53 -3.78 -15.15
C ILE A 230 1.05 -4.78 -14.13
N SER A 231 1.81 -4.28 -13.16
CA SER A 231 2.16 -5.03 -11.95
C SER A 231 1.91 -4.15 -10.73
N MET A 232 0.94 -4.54 -9.91
CA MET A 232 0.52 -3.77 -8.73
C MET A 232 0.31 -4.70 -7.52
N PRO A 233 0.52 -4.23 -6.28
CA PRO A 233 0.30 -5.04 -5.07
C PRO A 233 -1.13 -5.54 -4.94
N LEU A 234 -1.31 -6.73 -4.36
CA LEU A 234 -2.62 -7.28 -4.05
C LEU A 234 -3.05 -6.84 -2.65
N LEU A 235 -4.07 -5.99 -2.58
CA LEU A 235 -4.63 -5.43 -1.35
C LEU A 235 -6.08 -5.89 -1.18
N TYR A 236 -6.26 -7.18 -0.88
CA TYR A 236 -7.59 -7.71 -0.58
C TYR A 236 -8.21 -7.01 0.64
N GLY A 237 -9.41 -6.45 0.49
CA GLY A 237 -10.07 -5.58 1.46
C GLY A 237 -10.19 -4.12 1.01
N GLU A 238 -9.53 -3.71 -0.08
CA GLU A 238 -9.66 -2.34 -0.63
C GLU A 238 -10.96 -2.12 -1.43
N GLY A 239 -11.67 -3.19 -1.79
CA GLY A 239 -12.93 -3.14 -2.52
C GLY A 239 -12.79 -2.53 -3.92
N PRO A 240 -13.75 -1.71 -4.39
CA PRO A 240 -13.73 -1.10 -5.73
C PRO A 240 -12.51 -0.22 -6.02
N LYS A 241 -11.78 0.22 -4.99
CA LYS A 241 -10.57 1.04 -5.14
C LYS A 241 -9.46 0.33 -5.94
N ALA A 242 -9.46 -1.01 -5.93
CA ALA A 242 -8.54 -1.80 -6.74
C ALA A 242 -8.63 -1.44 -8.23
N PHE A 243 -9.85 -1.19 -8.73
CA PHE A 243 -10.08 -0.84 -10.13
C PHE A 243 -9.70 0.61 -10.46
N THR A 244 -9.86 1.53 -9.50
CA THR A 244 -9.32 2.89 -9.62
C THR A 244 -7.79 2.84 -9.71
N ARG A 245 -7.14 2.09 -8.81
CA ARG A 245 -5.69 1.92 -8.81
C ARG A 245 -5.16 1.29 -10.10
N LEU A 246 -5.88 0.33 -10.67
CA LEU A 246 -5.56 -0.21 -12.01
C LEU A 246 -5.53 0.89 -13.08
N GLN A 247 -6.54 1.78 -13.11
CA GLN A 247 -6.56 2.88 -14.07
C GLN A 247 -5.41 3.88 -13.83
N GLU A 248 -5.07 4.17 -12.57
CA GLU A 248 -3.94 5.02 -12.21
C GLU A 248 -2.61 4.43 -12.70
N GLU A 249 -2.39 3.13 -12.50
CA GLU A 249 -1.20 2.41 -12.98
C GLU A 249 -1.14 2.38 -14.52
N ILE A 250 -2.28 2.21 -15.20
CA ILE A 250 -2.37 2.32 -16.67
C ILE A 250 -1.92 3.70 -17.13
N MET A 251 -2.40 4.77 -16.49
CA MET A 251 -2.05 6.15 -16.85
C MET A 251 -0.57 6.50 -16.59
N GLN A 252 0.10 5.80 -15.67
CA GLN A 252 1.54 5.93 -15.49
C GLN A 252 2.35 5.32 -16.63
N LYS A 253 1.81 4.27 -17.30
CA LYS A 253 2.49 3.57 -18.40
C LYS A 253 2.11 4.06 -19.81
N THR A 254 0.93 4.63 -19.99
CA THR A 254 0.42 5.07 -21.30
C THR A 254 -0.28 6.43 -21.23
N ASP A 255 -0.21 7.18 -22.34
CA ASP A 255 -0.93 8.43 -22.56
C ASP A 255 -2.29 8.24 -23.27
N ASP A 256 -2.76 7.00 -23.40
CA ASP A 256 -4.03 6.65 -24.04
C ASP A 256 -5.24 7.20 -23.26
N GLN A 257 -5.76 8.35 -23.71
CA GLN A 257 -6.91 9.03 -23.11
C GLN A 257 -8.24 8.27 -23.29
N SER A 258 -8.26 7.16 -24.04
CA SER A 258 -9.45 6.31 -24.10
C SER A 258 -9.82 5.72 -22.74
N VAL A 259 -8.91 5.70 -21.75
CA VAL A 259 -9.24 5.37 -20.36
C VAL A 259 -10.38 6.23 -19.78
N PHE A 260 -10.65 7.41 -20.35
CA PHE A 260 -11.75 8.28 -19.97
C PHE A 260 -13.05 8.05 -20.78
N CYS A 261 -13.03 7.17 -21.79
CA CYS A 261 -14.19 6.81 -22.63
C CYS A 261 -15.11 5.76 -21.99
N TRP A 262 -15.67 6.11 -20.84
CA TRP A 262 -16.67 5.31 -20.14
C TRP A 262 -17.99 6.08 -20.00
N ASN A 263 -19.12 5.36 -19.88
CA ASN A 263 -20.42 5.94 -19.60
C ASN A 263 -21.21 5.13 -18.55
N GLN A 264 -22.16 5.79 -17.89
CA GLN A 264 -23.02 5.21 -16.86
C GLN A 264 -24.44 5.11 -17.41
N VAL A 265 -24.88 3.88 -17.69
CA VAL A 265 -26.23 3.55 -18.17
C VAL A 265 -26.98 2.88 -17.02
N ASP A 266 -28.22 3.27 -16.73
CA ASP A 266 -29.00 2.64 -15.66
C ASP A 266 -29.58 1.27 -16.07
N ALA A 267 -30.03 0.48 -15.08
CA ALA A 267 -30.54 -0.88 -15.26
C ALA A 267 -31.88 -0.98 -16.04
N LYS A 268 -32.48 0.14 -16.43
CA LYS A 268 -33.71 0.20 -17.24
C LYS A 268 -33.50 0.84 -18.61
N GLY A 269 -32.26 1.20 -18.97
CA GLY A 269 -31.97 1.96 -20.19
C GLY A 269 -32.57 3.37 -20.18
N SER A 270 -32.94 3.88 -19.01
CA SER A 270 -33.52 5.22 -18.81
C SER A 270 -32.45 6.19 -18.31
N PHE A 271 -32.58 7.45 -18.75
CA PHE A 271 -31.63 8.50 -18.44
C PHE A 271 -31.90 9.06 -17.03
N ARG A 272 -30.95 8.94 -16.10
CA ARG A 272 -30.98 9.80 -14.90
C ARG A 272 -30.59 11.21 -15.32
N GLY A 273 -31.56 12.13 -15.24
CA GLY A 273 -31.30 13.56 -15.25
C GLY A 273 -30.33 13.92 -14.14
N ASP A 274 -29.30 14.69 -14.52
CA ASP A 274 -28.54 15.62 -13.71
C ASP A 274 -28.24 15.18 -12.25
N ASN A 275 -27.34 14.21 -12.09
CA ASN A 275 -26.67 14.01 -10.81
C ASN A 275 -25.69 15.18 -10.61
N SER A 276 -26.15 16.23 -9.94
CA SER A 276 -25.41 17.46 -9.61
C SER A 276 -24.23 17.28 -8.64
N GLU A 277 -23.80 16.04 -8.35
CA GLU A 277 -22.61 15.72 -7.56
C GLU A 277 -21.58 15.06 -8.48
N GLY A 278 -20.65 15.89 -8.97
CA GLY A 278 -19.69 15.58 -10.03
C GLY A 278 -19.02 14.21 -9.93
N ASN A 279 -19.07 13.48 -11.05
CA ASN A 279 -18.28 12.29 -11.24
C ASN A 279 -16.81 12.68 -11.51
N GLY A 280 -15.89 11.86 -11.01
CA GLY A 280 -14.47 12.00 -11.33
C GLY A 280 -14.15 11.66 -12.79
N LEU A 281 -12.88 11.77 -13.18
CA LEU A 281 -12.43 11.42 -14.52
C LEU A 281 -12.32 9.89 -14.71
N LEU A 282 -12.02 9.16 -13.64
CA LEU A 282 -11.87 7.69 -13.65
C LEU A 282 -13.19 6.95 -13.40
N ALA A 283 -13.34 5.80 -14.03
CA ALA A 283 -14.50 4.93 -13.84
C ALA A 283 -14.41 4.17 -12.51
N PHE A 284 -15.56 3.86 -11.91
CA PHE A 284 -15.62 3.04 -10.68
C PHE A 284 -15.70 1.54 -10.95
N SER A 285 -16.07 1.14 -12.16
CA SER A 285 -16.28 -0.26 -12.56
C SER A 285 -15.98 -0.44 -14.05
N PRO A 286 -15.44 -1.60 -14.47
CA PRO A 286 -15.27 -1.91 -15.89
C PRO A 286 -16.61 -1.98 -16.64
N SER A 287 -17.73 -2.20 -15.95
CA SER A 287 -19.06 -2.21 -16.57
C SER A 287 -19.39 -0.89 -17.29
N PHE A 288 -18.78 0.23 -16.89
CA PHE A 288 -18.95 1.53 -17.56
C PHE A 288 -18.25 1.62 -18.92
N PHE A 289 -17.45 0.60 -19.30
CA PHE A 289 -16.84 0.47 -20.61
C PHE A 289 -17.59 -0.50 -21.53
N ALA A 290 -18.78 -0.99 -21.14
CA ALA A 290 -19.55 -1.96 -21.94
C ALA A 290 -19.85 -1.46 -23.37
N SER A 291 -19.97 -0.14 -23.56
CA SER A 291 -20.22 0.49 -24.87
C SER A 291 -18.95 0.97 -25.58
N ALA A 292 -17.76 0.67 -25.04
CA ALA A 292 -16.48 1.20 -25.52
C ALA A 292 -15.77 0.32 -26.57
N SER A 293 -16.43 -0.72 -27.09
CA SER A 293 -15.86 -1.65 -28.06
C SER A 293 -15.46 -1.00 -29.39
N SER A 294 -16.06 0.13 -29.75
CA SER A 294 -15.75 0.89 -30.96
C SER A 294 -14.62 1.92 -30.78
N ILE A 295 -14.13 2.14 -29.56
CA ILE A 295 -13.10 3.16 -29.29
C ILE A 295 -11.74 2.68 -29.81
N ALA A 296 -11.09 3.50 -30.62
CA ALA A 296 -9.79 3.20 -31.22
C ALA A 296 -8.74 4.24 -30.81
N ARG A 297 -7.49 3.80 -30.65
CA ARG A 297 -6.35 4.70 -30.45
C ARG A 297 -5.82 5.20 -31.79
N PHE A 298 -5.19 6.37 -31.80
CA PHE A 298 -4.45 6.82 -32.99
C PHE A 298 -3.21 5.94 -33.22
N TYR A 299 -2.86 5.73 -34.50
CA TYR A 299 -1.74 4.85 -34.89
C TYR A 299 -0.35 5.44 -34.58
N SER A 300 -0.21 6.77 -34.55
CA SER A 300 1.07 7.46 -34.35
C SER A 300 1.08 8.29 -33.06
N PRO A 301 2.12 8.18 -32.21
CA PRO A 301 2.35 9.11 -31.11
C PRO A 301 2.48 10.54 -31.65
N ARG A 302 1.74 11.50 -31.08
CA ARG A 302 1.81 12.90 -31.52
C ARG A 302 2.89 13.65 -30.70
N PRO A 303 3.95 14.20 -31.34
CA PRO A 303 5.02 14.91 -30.64
C PRO A 303 4.50 16.12 -29.85
N GLY A 304 5.05 16.36 -28.65
CA GLY A 304 4.77 17.56 -27.83
C GLY A 304 3.67 17.41 -26.78
N ARG A 305 3.10 16.22 -26.61
CA ARG A 305 2.05 15.97 -25.62
C ARG A 305 2.62 15.77 -24.20
N ARG A 306 1.98 16.39 -23.22
CA ARG A 306 2.26 16.18 -21.78
C ARG A 306 1.49 14.96 -21.26
N GLN A 307 2.17 14.10 -20.51
CA GLN A 307 1.56 12.94 -19.87
C GLN A 307 0.54 13.38 -18.81
N THR A 308 -0.55 12.64 -18.67
CA THR A 308 -1.55 12.89 -17.61
C THR A 308 -0.94 12.57 -16.25
N VAL A 309 -1.06 13.49 -15.30
CA VAL A 309 -0.54 13.31 -13.93
C VAL A 309 -1.72 13.10 -12.98
N VAL A 310 -1.75 11.95 -12.31
CA VAL A 310 -2.71 11.70 -11.22
C VAL A 310 -2.16 12.31 -9.93
N THR A 311 -2.98 13.10 -9.25
CA THR A 311 -2.67 13.72 -7.96
C THR A 311 -3.71 13.31 -6.92
N SER A 312 -3.41 13.54 -5.65
CA SER A 312 -4.36 13.32 -4.55
C SER A 312 -5.66 14.14 -4.66
N GLN A 313 -5.69 15.18 -5.51
CA GLN A 313 -6.85 16.06 -5.72
C GLN A 313 -7.61 15.77 -7.03
N GLY A 314 -7.07 14.92 -7.92
CA GLY A 314 -7.65 14.65 -9.24
C GLY A 314 -6.60 14.44 -10.33
N ALA A 315 -7.03 14.38 -11.58
CA ALA A 315 -6.15 14.18 -12.74
C ALA A 315 -5.85 15.51 -13.44
N VAL A 316 -4.57 15.83 -13.60
CA VAL A 316 -4.11 16.95 -14.43
C VAL A 316 -3.92 16.45 -15.85
N VAL A 317 -4.76 16.92 -16.77
CA VAL A 317 -4.86 16.42 -18.14
C VAL A 317 -4.87 17.59 -19.14
N ASN A 318 -4.23 17.40 -20.29
CA ASN A 318 -4.32 18.34 -21.41
C ASN A 318 -5.42 17.89 -22.37
N LEU A 319 -6.41 18.75 -22.60
CA LEU A 319 -7.58 18.47 -23.45
C LEU A 319 -7.87 19.66 -24.37
N LEU A 320 -8.47 19.39 -25.52
CA LEU A 320 -9.01 20.42 -26.41
C LEU A 320 -10.42 20.78 -25.94
N LEU A 321 -10.61 21.99 -25.42
CA LEU A 321 -11.90 22.44 -24.87
C LEU A 321 -12.59 23.49 -25.74
N CYS A 322 -13.92 23.41 -25.83
CA CYS A 322 -14.77 24.52 -26.24
C CYS A 322 -15.85 24.79 -25.20
N HIS A 323 -16.33 26.03 -25.19
CA HIS A 323 -17.49 26.39 -24.38
C HIS A 323 -18.75 25.70 -24.92
N ASP A 324 -19.56 25.19 -24.01
CA ASP A 324 -20.86 24.63 -24.37
C ASP A 324 -21.95 25.70 -24.25
N ILE A 325 -22.30 26.27 -25.40
CA ILE A 325 -23.29 27.36 -25.53
C ILE A 325 -24.68 26.92 -25.06
N SER A 326 -24.96 25.61 -25.01
CA SER A 326 -26.23 25.09 -24.50
C SER A 326 -26.33 25.15 -22.97
N SER A 327 -25.21 25.38 -22.27
CA SER A 327 -25.17 25.47 -20.81
C SER A 327 -25.77 26.80 -20.32
N ARG A 328 -26.78 26.72 -19.45
CA ARG A 328 -27.45 27.92 -18.87
C ARG A 328 -26.52 28.71 -17.96
N SER A 329 -25.64 28.01 -17.24
CA SER A 329 -24.53 28.59 -16.47
C SER A 329 -23.30 28.57 -17.38
N ASN A 330 -22.57 29.69 -17.49
CA ASN A 330 -21.42 29.87 -18.39
C ASN A 330 -20.17 29.06 -17.96
N ASP A 331 -20.37 27.86 -17.42
CA ASP A 331 -19.40 26.98 -16.77
C ASP A 331 -19.33 25.57 -17.42
N GLY A 332 -20.16 25.28 -18.42
CA GLY A 332 -20.15 24.03 -19.19
C GLY A 332 -19.17 24.05 -20.36
N PHE A 333 -18.44 22.96 -20.55
CA PHE A 333 -17.45 22.79 -21.62
C PHE A 333 -17.53 21.39 -22.24
N PHE A 334 -17.31 21.30 -23.55
CA PHE A 334 -16.95 20.03 -24.19
C PHE A 334 -15.44 19.88 -24.23
N ALA A 335 -14.96 18.66 -24.03
CA ALA A 335 -13.54 18.32 -24.12
C ALA A 335 -13.35 17.11 -25.02
N ILE A 336 -12.44 17.22 -26.00
CA ILE A 336 -12.08 16.12 -26.90
C ILE A 336 -11.00 15.26 -26.23
N LEU A 337 -11.25 13.95 -26.25
CA LEU A 337 -10.28 12.91 -25.91
C LEU A 337 -9.52 12.50 -27.16
N ASP A 338 -8.22 12.24 -27.03
CA ASP A 338 -7.38 11.80 -28.16
C ASP A 338 -7.56 10.32 -28.49
N CYS A 339 -8.76 9.99 -28.93
CA CYS A 339 -9.13 8.67 -29.44
C CYS A 339 -10.31 8.79 -30.41
N GLN A 340 -10.41 7.82 -31.30
CA GLN A 340 -11.42 7.78 -32.35
C GLN A 340 -12.58 6.86 -31.97
N ILE A 341 -13.73 7.07 -32.62
CA ILE A 341 -14.92 6.23 -32.47
C ILE A 341 -15.22 5.52 -33.78
N GLY A 342 -15.26 4.20 -33.72
CA GLY A 342 -15.64 3.33 -34.84
C GLY A 342 -14.51 3.08 -35.84
N HIS A 343 -14.91 2.59 -37.01
CA HIS A 343 -14.00 2.30 -38.13
C HIS A 343 -13.88 3.45 -39.14
N VAL A 344 -14.61 4.55 -38.91
CA VAL A 344 -14.58 5.74 -39.77
C VAL A 344 -13.54 6.69 -39.18
N PRO A 345 -12.39 6.88 -39.85
CA PRO A 345 -11.39 7.81 -39.33
C PRO A 345 -11.97 9.23 -39.29
N GLY A 346 -11.52 10.04 -38.33
CA GLY A 346 -11.95 11.44 -38.19
C GLY A 346 -13.11 11.70 -37.22
N VAL A 347 -13.77 10.67 -36.68
CA VAL A 347 -14.75 10.82 -35.59
C VAL A 347 -14.09 10.62 -34.24
N LEU A 348 -14.23 11.59 -33.35
CA LEU A 348 -13.50 11.72 -32.09
C LEU A 348 -14.42 11.57 -30.89
N ALA A 349 -13.87 11.02 -29.80
CA ALA A 349 -14.59 10.93 -28.54
C ALA A 349 -14.53 12.25 -27.76
N GLY A 350 -15.67 12.69 -27.23
CA GLY A 350 -15.78 13.86 -26.37
C GLY A 350 -16.46 13.55 -25.04
N ILE A 351 -16.09 14.31 -24.02
CA ILE A 351 -16.75 14.32 -22.69
C ILE A 351 -17.21 15.74 -22.36
N ARG A 352 -18.19 15.85 -21.45
CA ARG A 352 -18.67 17.13 -20.96
C ARG A 352 -18.11 17.40 -19.56
N LEU A 353 -17.64 18.62 -19.34
CA LEU A 353 -17.02 19.07 -18.11
C LEU A 353 -17.74 20.32 -17.61
N LYS A 354 -17.80 20.48 -16.28
CA LYS A 354 -18.26 21.69 -15.63
C LYS A 354 -17.12 22.31 -14.83
N ARG A 355 -16.85 23.58 -15.06
CA ARG A 355 -15.86 24.35 -14.32
C ARG A 355 -16.40 24.65 -12.91
N LYS A 356 -15.58 24.48 -11.88
CA LYS A 356 -15.96 24.72 -10.47
C LYS A 356 -15.96 26.21 -10.13
N ASP A 357 -14.91 26.92 -10.53
CA ASP A 357 -14.68 28.32 -10.18
C ASP A 357 -14.54 29.17 -11.44
N ALA A 358 -15.11 30.37 -11.47
CA ALA A 358 -15.13 31.24 -12.65
C ALA A 358 -13.72 31.59 -13.21
N SER A 359 -12.69 31.57 -12.35
CA SER A 359 -11.29 31.87 -12.67
C SER A 359 -10.34 30.66 -12.60
N GLY A 360 -10.83 29.48 -12.20
CA GLY A 360 -10.00 28.31 -11.92
C GLY A 360 -9.82 27.36 -13.11
N ASN A 361 -8.79 26.51 -13.02
CA ASN A 361 -8.54 25.38 -13.93
C ASN A 361 -9.13 24.05 -13.41
N ASP A 362 -10.06 24.13 -12.45
CA ASP A 362 -10.67 22.98 -11.80
C ASP A 362 -12.02 22.64 -12.41
N PHE A 363 -12.15 21.39 -12.83
CA PHE A 363 -13.32 20.86 -13.51
C PHE A 363 -13.82 19.59 -12.83
N ILE A 364 -15.09 19.29 -13.05
CA ILE A 364 -15.70 17.99 -12.72
C ILE A 364 -16.33 17.43 -14.00
N ARG A 365 -16.39 16.10 -14.11
CA ARG A 365 -17.08 15.47 -15.22
C ARG A 365 -18.59 15.48 -14.98
N ILE A 366 -19.33 15.87 -16.00
CA ILE A 366 -20.81 15.88 -16.02
C ILE A 366 -21.29 15.06 -17.22
N ASP A 367 -22.60 14.80 -17.30
CA ASP A 367 -23.24 14.03 -18.37
C ASP A 367 -22.54 12.70 -18.68
N THR A 368 -22.33 11.91 -17.63
CA THR A 368 -21.67 10.60 -17.76
C THR A 368 -22.51 9.55 -18.48
N SER A 369 -23.71 9.89 -18.98
CA SER A 369 -24.59 8.97 -19.70
C SER A 369 -24.09 8.63 -21.11
N GLN A 370 -23.22 9.46 -21.70
CA GLN A 370 -22.73 9.26 -23.06
C GLN A 370 -21.30 9.73 -23.28
N ILE A 371 -20.71 9.22 -24.37
CA ILE A 371 -19.54 9.78 -25.01
C ILE A 371 -20.03 10.52 -26.25
N PHE A 372 -19.68 11.80 -26.36
CA PHE A 372 -20.03 12.66 -27.49
C PHE A 372 -19.14 12.31 -28.69
N GLN A 373 -19.66 12.52 -29.89
CA GLN A 373 -18.95 12.22 -31.13
C GLN A 373 -18.71 13.53 -31.87
N PHE A 374 -17.45 13.91 -32.06
CA PHE A 374 -17.11 15.14 -32.77
C PHE A 374 -16.37 14.82 -34.06
N ALA A 375 -16.70 15.56 -35.11
CA ALA A 375 -16.04 15.45 -36.40
C ALA A 375 -15.88 16.84 -37.03
N ARG A 376 -14.93 16.96 -37.94
CA ARG A 376 -14.88 18.09 -38.88
C ARG A 376 -15.67 17.71 -40.12
N LEU A 377 -16.46 18.63 -40.66
CA LEU A 377 -17.19 18.44 -41.91
C LEU A 377 -16.52 19.21 -43.05
N GLU A 378 -16.47 18.59 -44.23
CA GLU A 378 -16.12 19.26 -45.49
C GLU A 378 -17.33 20.03 -46.06
N ARG A 379 -17.10 20.86 -47.09
CA ARG A 379 -18.14 21.71 -47.69
C ARG A 379 -19.33 20.93 -48.24
N ASP A 380 -19.13 19.67 -48.60
CA ASP A 380 -20.15 18.75 -49.10
C ASP A 380 -20.91 18.00 -47.99
N GLY A 381 -20.57 18.26 -46.72
CA GLY A 381 -21.17 17.60 -45.54
C GLY A 381 -20.55 16.25 -45.17
N SER A 382 -19.49 15.81 -45.86
CA SER A 382 -18.74 14.59 -45.52
C SER A 382 -17.79 14.81 -44.34
N VAL A 383 -17.40 13.73 -43.65
CA VAL A 383 -16.46 13.80 -42.51
C VAL A 383 -15.02 13.93 -43.02
N ALA A 384 -14.33 14.98 -42.58
CA ALA A 384 -12.92 15.18 -42.86
C ALA A 384 -12.08 14.15 -42.09
N VAL A 385 -11.32 13.35 -42.83
CA VAL A 385 -10.46 12.27 -42.31
C VAL A 385 -9.04 12.74 -41.97
N GLU A 386 -8.61 13.91 -42.48
CA GLU A 386 -7.25 14.44 -42.33
C GLU A 386 -7.21 15.88 -41.79
N GLY A 387 -6.08 16.27 -41.19
CA GLY A 387 -5.81 17.66 -40.77
C GLY A 387 -6.28 18.05 -39.37
N PHE A 388 -6.86 17.12 -38.59
CA PHE A 388 -7.20 17.37 -37.18
C PHE A 388 -6.03 17.04 -36.25
N ASP A 389 -5.73 17.97 -35.35
CA ASP A 389 -4.73 17.83 -34.30
C ASP A 389 -5.32 18.30 -32.97
N PRO A 390 -5.62 17.38 -32.03
CA PRO A 390 -6.19 17.74 -30.73
C PRO A 390 -5.21 18.52 -29.85
N THR A 391 -3.94 18.62 -30.27
CA THR A 391 -2.93 19.45 -29.60
C THR A 391 -2.93 20.90 -30.09
N LYS A 392 -3.72 21.22 -31.13
CA LYS A 392 -3.81 22.55 -31.74
C LYS A 392 -5.23 23.09 -31.67
N GLU A 393 -5.34 24.42 -31.74
CA GLU A 393 -6.63 25.10 -31.81
C GLU A 393 -7.44 24.64 -33.04
N GLN A 394 -8.75 24.53 -32.87
CA GLN A 394 -9.67 24.18 -33.94
C GLN A 394 -10.76 25.26 -34.04
N ARG A 395 -11.03 25.70 -35.27
CA ARG A 395 -12.04 26.75 -35.50
C ARG A 395 -13.44 26.23 -35.21
N GLU A 396 -13.75 25.05 -35.74
CA GLU A 396 -15.11 24.50 -35.73
C GLU A 396 -15.08 22.97 -35.76
N LEU A 397 -15.90 22.34 -34.92
CA LEU A 397 -16.21 20.91 -34.94
C LEU A 397 -17.73 20.74 -34.78
N VAL A 398 -18.25 19.65 -35.33
CA VAL A 398 -19.67 19.31 -35.28
C VAL A 398 -19.87 18.10 -34.38
N GLU A 399 -20.81 18.19 -33.43
CA GLU A 399 -21.28 17.03 -32.69
C GLU A 399 -22.20 16.21 -33.60
N VAL A 400 -21.79 14.98 -33.91
CA VAL A 400 -22.32 14.18 -35.01
C VAL A 400 -23.81 13.85 -34.84
N LYS A 401 -24.28 13.63 -33.61
CA LYS A 401 -25.66 13.20 -33.34
C LYS A 401 -26.67 14.34 -33.40
N SER A 402 -26.36 15.45 -32.74
CA SER A 402 -27.20 16.65 -32.65
C SER A 402 -27.01 17.60 -33.83
N ARG A 403 -25.93 17.41 -34.62
CA ARG A 403 -25.47 18.34 -35.67
C ARG A 403 -25.16 19.75 -35.13
N ALA A 404 -24.93 19.87 -33.82
CA ALA A 404 -24.57 21.13 -33.20
C ALA A 404 -23.14 21.53 -33.59
N VAL A 405 -22.99 22.79 -34.00
CA VAL A 405 -21.70 23.38 -34.36
C VAL A 405 -21.07 24.02 -33.12
N CYS A 406 -19.87 23.56 -32.76
CA CYS A 406 -19.09 24.09 -31.65
C CYS A 406 -17.85 24.81 -32.19
N ARG A 407 -17.63 26.05 -31.74
CA ARG A 407 -16.54 26.91 -32.21
C ARG A 407 -15.53 27.21 -31.11
N ASN A 408 -14.35 27.72 -31.51
CA ASN A 408 -13.30 28.23 -30.62
C ASN A 408 -12.72 27.16 -29.69
N TRP A 409 -12.27 26.05 -30.27
CA TRP A 409 -11.62 24.99 -29.52
C TRP A 409 -10.17 25.35 -29.21
N SER A 410 -9.78 25.27 -27.94
CA SER A 410 -8.43 25.61 -27.48
C SER A 410 -7.85 24.50 -26.58
N PRO A 411 -6.58 24.08 -26.80
CA PRO A 411 -5.90 23.15 -25.90
C PRO A 411 -5.67 23.80 -24.55
N ARG A 412 -6.04 23.13 -23.46
CA ARG A 412 -5.78 23.61 -22.09
C ARG A 412 -5.39 22.47 -21.18
N THR A 413 -4.43 22.77 -20.29
CA THR A 413 -4.13 21.91 -19.15
C THR A 413 -5.10 22.24 -18.02
N ILE A 414 -5.91 21.26 -17.63
CA ILE A 414 -6.92 21.40 -16.60
C ILE A 414 -6.73 20.33 -15.53
N ARG A 415 -7.28 20.57 -14.34
CA ARG A 415 -7.39 19.57 -13.28
C ARG A 415 -8.84 19.12 -13.18
N VAL A 416 -9.09 17.83 -13.44
CA VAL A 416 -10.41 17.22 -13.23
C VAL A 416 -10.41 16.56 -11.86
N LEU A 417 -11.22 17.09 -10.95
CA LEU A 417 -11.31 16.62 -9.57
C LEU A 417 -11.90 15.21 -9.53
N GLN A 418 -11.32 14.32 -8.72
CA GLN A 418 -11.86 12.98 -8.50
C GLN A 418 -12.66 12.97 -7.19
N SER A 419 -13.95 12.63 -7.24
CA SER A 419 -14.75 12.47 -6.04
C SER A 419 -14.31 11.23 -5.26
N SER A 420 -13.87 11.42 -4.02
CA SER A 420 -13.31 10.36 -3.16
C SER A 420 -14.35 9.59 -2.36
N LEU A 421 -15.65 9.77 -2.63
CA LEU A 421 -16.73 9.09 -1.92
C LEU A 421 -17.40 8.08 -2.85
N PRO A 422 -17.40 6.77 -2.53
CA PRO A 422 -18.22 5.82 -3.26
C PRO A 422 -19.68 6.20 -3.08
N GLN A 423 -20.43 6.36 -4.17
CA GLN A 423 -21.89 6.32 -4.10
C GLN A 423 -22.27 4.94 -3.55
N LEU A 424 -22.86 4.93 -2.36
CA LEU A 424 -23.41 3.72 -1.77
C LEU A 424 -24.52 3.17 -2.70
N PRO A 425 -24.57 1.86 -2.97
CA PRO A 425 -25.66 1.26 -3.73
C PRO A 425 -27.06 1.68 -3.19
N PRO A 426 -28.12 1.66 -4.00
CA PRO A 426 -29.48 1.90 -3.50
C PRO A 426 -29.80 0.87 -2.41
N GLY A 427 -30.04 1.29 -1.16
CA GLY A 427 -30.23 0.42 0.00
C GLY A 427 -30.30 1.22 1.31
N PHE A 428 -30.67 0.56 2.42
CA PHE A 428 -30.61 1.19 3.74
C PHE A 428 -29.23 0.96 4.36
N TRP A 429 -28.54 2.06 4.67
CA TRP A 429 -27.19 2.05 5.21
C TRP A 429 -27.26 2.51 6.67
N LEU A 430 -27.01 1.59 7.61
CA LEU A 430 -26.76 1.95 8.99
C LEU A 430 -25.25 2.16 9.16
N ILE A 431 -24.83 3.43 9.19
CA ILE A 431 -23.48 3.78 9.58
C ILE A 431 -23.46 3.81 11.10
N SER A 432 -22.83 2.83 11.74
CA SER A 432 -22.58 2.87 13.18
C SER A 432 -21.77 4.15 13.50
N PRO A 433 -22.19 4.96 14.48
CA PRO A 433 -21.45 6.17 14.87
C PRO A 433 -20.18 5.76 15.61
N GLN A 434 -19.18 5.25 14.90
CA GLN A 434 -17.83 5.04 15.43
C GLN A 434 -16.90 6.21 15.10
N THR A 435 -17.44 7.31 14.56
CA THR A 435 -16.66 8.46 14.06
C THR A 435 -17.08 9.81 14.65
N VAL A 436 -17.72 9.84 15.82
CA VAL A 436 -17.91 11.08 16.60
C VAL A 436 -17.51 10.80 18.04
N SER A 437 -16.53 11.54 18.55
CA SER A 437 -16.01 11.37 19.90
C SER A 437 -17.06 11.67 20.97
N SER A 438 -17.03 10.85 22.03
CA SER A 438 -17.42 11.14 23.41
C SER A 438 -18.81 11.77 23.67
N SER A 439 -19.80 10.89 23.88
CA SER A 439 -20.73 10.93 25.05
C SER A 439 -21.95 10.00 24.90
N ALA A 440 -22.07 9.24 23.80
CA ALA A 440 -23.24 8.42 23.51
C ALA A 440 -22.87 6.96 23.16
N GLU A 441 -22.97 6.02 24.11
CA GLU A 441 -22.86 4.57 23.83
C GLU A 441 -24.13 4.07 23.11
N VAL A 442 -24.16 4.14 21.78
CA VAL A 442 -25.16 3.46 20.94
C VAL A 442 -24.58 2.14 20.45
N SER A 443 -25.19 1.00 20.81
CA SER A 443 -24.79 -0.32 20.31
C SER A 443 -25.95 -1.03 19.61
N ILE A 444 -25.69 -1.58 18.42
CA ILE A 444 -26.62 -2.48 17.71
C ILE A 444 -26.52 -3.86 18.38
N GLN A 445 -27.63 -4.38 18.88
CA GLN A 445 -27.68 -5.64 19.60
C GLN A 445 -28.11 -6.80 18.68
N MET A 446 -29.15 -6.60 17.88
CA MET A 446 -29.73 -7.64 17.01
C MET A 446 -30.41 -7.01 15.79
N ALA A 447 -30.64 -7.81 14.73
CA ALA A 447 -31.42 -7.42 13.57
C ALA A 447 -32.31 -8.57 13.08
N TYR A 448 -33.51 -8.25 12.58
CA TYR A 448 -34.49 -9.23 12.14
C TYR A 448 -35.26 -8.75 10.89
N PRO A 449 -35.63 -9.62 9.94
CA PRO A 449 -35.18 -11.00 9.77
C PRO A 449 -33.70 -11.07 9.41
N VAL A 450 -32.90 -11.90 10.09
CA VAL A 450 -31.42 -11.98 9.93
C VAL A 450 -30.98 -12.11 8.47
N LYS A 451 -31.74 -12.85 7.65
CA LYS A 451 -31.48 -13.03 6.21
C LYS A 451 -31.41 -11.75 5.37
N PHE A 452 -31.96 -10.64 5.86
CA PHE A 452 -31.89 -9.35 5.17
C PHE A 452 -30.69 -8.52 5.60
N TRP A 453 -29.89 -8.99 6.55
CA TRP A 453 -28.79 -8.24 7.16
C TRP A 453 -27.46 -8.96 6.95
N SER A 454 -26.40 -8.22 6.63
CA SER A 454 -25.05 -8.80 6.56
C SER A 454 -24.56 -9.13 7.98
N SER A 455 -24.02 -10.34 8.17
CA SER A 455 -23.50 -10.79 9.48
C SER A 455 -22.27 -10.02 9.98
N HIS A 456 -21.58 -9.28 9.11
CA HIS A 456 -20.31 -8.61 9.45
C HIS A 456 -20.45 -7.10 9.70
N ASN A 457 -21.44 -6.43 9.10
CA ASN A 457 -21.55 -4.96 9.11
C ASN A 457 -22.97 -4.42 9.41
N TRP A 458 -23.94 -5.27 9.77
CA TRP A 458 -25.36 -4.89 9.97
C TRP A 458 -25.97 -4.10 8.79
N LEU A 459 -25.53 -4.42 7.57
CA LEU A 459 -26.03 -3.80 6.35
C LEU A 459 -27.31 -4.50 5.88
N MET A 460 -28.40 -3.76 5.66
CA MET A 460 -29.58 -4.36 5.03
C MET A 460 -29.28 -4.58 3.54
N GLN A 461 -29.34 -5.83 3.09
CA GLN A 461 -29.16 -6.16 1.68
C GLN A 461 -30.27 -5.48 0.87
N PRO A 462 -29.93 -4.76 -0.22
CA PRO A 462 -30.93 -4.09 -1.01
C PRO A 462 -31.90 -5.10 -1.63
N PRO A 463 -33.17 -4.74 -1.84
CA PRO A 463 -34.11 -5.61 -2.54
C PRO A 463 -33.53 -5.93 -3.93
N THR A 464 -33.38 -7.22 -4.23
CA THR A 464 -33.08 -7.68 -5.59
C THR A 464 -34.24 -7.26 -6.49
N ALA A 465 -33.94 -6.78 -7.69
CA ALA A 465 -34.90 -6.15 -8.61
C ALA A 465 -36.16 -6.99 -8.94
N ALA A 466 -36.16 -8.29 -8.65
CA ALA A 466 -37.28 -9.19 -8.88
C ALA A 466 -38.33 -9.24 -7.74
N ALA A 467 -38.06 -8.68 -6.55
CA ALA A 467 -38.99 -8.72 -5.42
C ALA A 467 -39.79 -7.40 -5.32
N LEU A 468 -40.99 -7.38 -5.91
CA LEU A 468 -41.99 -6.30 -5.76
C LEU A 468 -42.66 -6.26 -4.37
N THR A 469 -42.21 -7.08 -3.42
CA THR A 469 -42.78 -7.14 -2.07
C THR A 469 -42.10 -6.12 -1.14
N PRO A 470 -42.87 -5.35 -0.35
CA PRO A 470 -42.30 -4.46 0.66
C PRO A 470 -41.47 -5.30 1.64
N LYS A 471 -40.16 -5.02 1.70
CA LYS A 471 -39.28 -5.62 2.70
C LYS A 471 -39.29 -4.72 3.93
N THR A 472 -39.77 -5.26 5.04
CA THR A 472 -39.69 -4.62 6.35
C THR A 472 -38.67 -5.38 7.20
N GLY A 473 -37.88 -4.67 7.98
CA GLY A 473 -36.90 -5.24 8.90
C GLY A 473 -36.72 -4.31 10.10
N ALA A 474 -36.20 -4.83 11.21
CA ALA A 474 -35.95 -4.04 12.41
C ALA A 474 -34.58 -4.36 13.01
N VAL A 475 -33.99 -3.36 13.66
CA VAL A 475 -32.71 -3.44 14.36
C VAL A 475 -32.90 -2.99 15.80
N GLN A 476 -32.42 -3.76 16.75
CA GLN A 476 -32.42 -3.40 18.17
C GLN A 476 -31.17 -2.60 18.49
N LEU A 477 -31.35 -1.40 19.05
CA LEU A 477 -30.33 -0.50 19.53
C LEU A 477 -30.38 -0.40 21.05
N LYS A 478 -29.23 -0.28 21.70
CA LYS A 478 -29.11 0.09 23.11
C LYS A 478 -28.41 1.44 23.19
N TYR A 479 -29.07 2.41 23.82
CA TYR A 479 -28.53 3.75 24.04
C TYR A 479 -28.75 4.18 25.48
N ASN A 480 -27.69 4.54 26.20
CA ASN A 480 -27.73 4.97 27.61
C ASN A 480 -28.58 4.05 28.52
N GLY A 481 -28.42 2.73 28.36
CA GLY A 481 -29.14 1.72 29.15
C GLY A 481 -30.58 1.42 28.71
N ARG A 482 -31.15 2.19 27.77
CA ARG A 482 -32.51 1.97 27.24
C ARG A 482 -32.47 1.25 25.88
N GLN A 483 -33.50 0.47 25.59
CA GLN A 483 -33.62 -0.28 24.34
C GLN A 483 -34.53 0.44 23.35
N TYR A 484 -34.11 0.49 22.09
CA TYR A 484 -34.85 1.07 20.97
C TYR A 484 -34.91 0.07 19.83
N PHE A 485 -36.01 0.05 19.09
CA PHE A 485 -36.18 -0.68 17.83
C PHE A 485 -36.20 0.32 16.68
N LEU A 486 -35.25 0.17 15.77
CA LEU A 486 -35.15 0.95 14.54
C LEU A 486 -35.76 0.12 13.41
N ILE A 487 -36.85 0.60 12.82
CA ILE A 487 -37.69 -0.14 11.89
C ILE A 487 -37.49 0.44 10.50
N PHE A 488 -37.28 -0.42 9.51
CA PHE A 488 -37.07 -0.05 8.11
C PHE A 488 -38.13 -0.70 7.26
N GLY A 489 -38.70 0.04 6.32
CA GLY A 489 -39.62 -0.52 5.35
C GLY A 489 -39.59 0.25 4.04
N ALA A 490 -40.25 -0.30 3.02
CA ALA A 490 -40.42 0.39 1.76
C ALA A 490 -41.91 0.46 1.43
N ALA A 491 -42.43 1.67 1.22
CA ALA A 491 -43.80 1.91 0.81
C ALA A 491 -43.87 2.08 -0.71
N ASN A 492 -44.88 1.48 -1.34
CA ASN A 492 -45.12 1.71 -2.75
C ASN A 492 -45.83 3.07 -2.92
N THR A 493 -45.20 4.01 -3.59
CA THR A 493 -45.76 5.34 -3.86
C THR A 493 -45.97 5.52 -5.36
N ARG A 494 -46.73 6.55 -5.77
CA ARG A 494 -46.91 6.88 -7.20
C ARG A 494 -45.59 7.19 -7.92
N GLU A 495 -44.53 7.52 -7.19
CA GLU A 495 -43.16 7.78 -7.68
C GLU A 495 -42.24 6.56 -7.61
N GLY A 496 -42.78 5.39 -7.24
CA GLY A 496 -42.03 4.15 -7.03
C GLY A 496 -41.88 3.77 -5.55
N LEU A 497 -41.04 2.77 -5.28
CA LEU A 497 -40.80 2.28 -3.92
C LEU A 497 -40.01 3.34 -3.12
N LYS A 498 -40.64 3.99 -2.13
CA LYS A 498 -39.96 4.92 -1.23
C LYS A 498 -39.55 4.24 0.08
N PRO A 499 -38.25 4.30 0.46
CA PRO A 499 -37.80 3.81 1.75
C PRO A 499 -38.32 4.70 2.90
N TRP A 500 -38.63 4.11 4.05
CA TRP A 500 -38.94 4.81 5.30
C TRP A 500 -38.21 4.16 6.49
N CYS A 501 -38.01 4.93 7.56
CA CYS A 501 -37.40 4.48 8.80
C CYS A 501 -38.17 5.04 10.01
N ALA A 502 -38.24 4.28 11.10
CA ALA A 502 -38.88 4.65 12.34
C ALA A 502 -38.04 4.25 13.54
N ILE A 503 -38.23 4.91 14.69
CA ILE A 503 -37.65 4.50 15.96
C ILE A 503 -38.76 4.32 17.00
N GLU A 504 -38.71 3.23 17.76
CA GLU A 504 -39.64 2.96 18.86
C GLU A 504 -38.85 2.57 20.11
N GLN A 505 -39.21 3.12 21.27
CA GLN A 505 -38.56 2.75 22.53
C GLN A 505 -39.22 1.49 23.10
N SER A 506 -38.45 0.43 23.32
CA SER A 506 -38.97 -0.81 23.91
C SER A 506 -39.01 -0.70 25.43
N SER A 507 -40.21 -0.87 26.01
CA SER A 507 -40.45 -0.91 27.46
C SER A 507 -40.88 -2.29 27.98
N GLY A 508 -40.98 -3.30 27.11
CA GLY A 508 -41.52 -4.63 27.43
C GLY A 508 -40.51 -5.78 27.38
N PRO A 509 -40.87 -6.98 27.89
CA PRO A 509 -40.02 -8.18 27.90
C PRO A 509 -39.97 -8.91 26.54
N ALA A 510 -40.63 -8.40 25.50
CA ALA A 510 -40.73 -9.06 24.20
C ALA A 510 -39.40 -9.00 23.44
N THR A 511 -39.03 -10.12 22.81
CA THR A 511 -37.85 -10.20 21.93
C THR A 511 -38.09 -9.43 20.62
N LEU A 512 -37.02 -8.96 19.96
CA LEU A 512 -37.12 -8.26 18.65
C LEU A 512 -37.91 -9.06 17.61
N GLU A 513 -37.78 -10.39 17.61
CA GLU A 513 -38.51 -11.30 16.73
C GLU A 513 -40.01 -11.35 17.05
N GLN A 514 -40.39 -11.46 18.32
CA GLN A 514 -41.79 -11.45 18.75
C GLN A 514 -42.47 -10.12 18.43
N TRP A 515 -41.80 -9.01 18.75
CA TRP A 515 -42.29 -7.66 18.44
C TRP A 515 -42.44 -7.46 16.92
N PHE A 516 -41.43 -7.85 16.13
CA PHE A 516 -41.49 -7.70 14.67
C PHE A 516 -42.59 -8.55 14.04
N THR A 517 -42.84 -9.75 14.57
CA THR A 517 -43.92 -10.63 14.11
C THR A 517 -45.29 -10.02 14.38
N GLN A 518 -45.48 -9.43 15.56
CA GLN A 518 -46.72 -8.71 15.90
C GLN A 518 -46.91 -7.45 15.05
N PHE A 519 -45.86 -6.63 14.89
CA PHE A 519 -45.85 -5.45 14.04
C PHE A 519 -46.20 -5.78 12.58
N LYS A 520 -45.61 -6.86 12.05
CA LYS A 520 -45.90 -7.32 10.68
C LYS A 520 -47.34 -7.82 10.54
N ALA A 521 -47.85 -8.57 11.51
CA ALA A 521 -49.23 -9.03 11.53
C ALA A 521 -50.25 -7.88 11.62
N GLU A 522 -49.88 -6.75 12.24
CA GLU A 522 -50.68 -5.53 12.24
C GLU A 522 -50.63 -4.79 10.89
N MET A 523 -49.46 -4.72 10.26
CA MET A 523 -49.26 -4.13 8.92
C MET A 523 -50.00 -4.91 7.81
N ASP A 524 -50.15 -6.23 7.95
CA ASP A 524 -50.81 -7.09 6.96
C ASP A 524 -52.35 -7.15 7.11
N LYS A 525 -52.98 -6.39 8.03
CA LYS A 525 -54.44 -6.37 8.22
C LYS A 525 -55.16 -5.60 7.08
N PRO A 526 -56.18 -6.17 6.42
CA PRO A 526 -56.76 -5.59 5.20
C PRO A 526 -57.57 -4.29 5.38
N ASN A 527 -58.01 -3.94 6.59
CA ASN A 527 -58.95 -2.83 6.84
C ASN A 527 -58.58 -1.92 8.04
N GLY A 528 -57.31 -1.87 8.44
CA GLY A 528 -56.83 -0.92 9.46
C GLY A 528 -56.44 0.42 8.85
N GLY A 529 -57.36 1.38 8.86
CA GLY A 529 -57.17 2.74 8.37
C GLY A 529 -56.03 3.50 9.06
N ALA A 530 -55.49 4.47 8.33
CA ALA A 530 -54.36 5.33 8.68
C ALA A 530 -53.12 4.51 9.07
N THR A 531 -52.14 4.48 8.17
CA THR A 531 -50.74 4.25 8.51
C THR A 531 -50.48 4.85 9.88
N ARG A 532 -50.22 4.00 10.87
CA ARG A 532 -49.60 4.43 12.12
C ARG A 532 -48.19 4.84 11.71
N SER A 533 -48.08 6.02 11.11
CA SER A 533 -46.81 6.72 11.00
C SER A 533 -46.31 6.75 12.45
N PRO A 534 -45.12 6.23 12.73
CA PRO A 534 -44.54 6.34 14.06
C PRO A 534 -44.65 7.80 14.48
N GLU A 535 -45.12 8.08 15.70
CA GLU A 535 -45.32 9.45 16.21
C GLU A 535 -44.05 10.32 16.16
N THR A 536 -42.92 9.72 15.82
CA THR A 536 -41.67 10.36 15.41
C THR A 536 -41.28 9.91 14.00
N GLU A 537 -41.88 10.52 12.99
CA GLU A 537 -41.26 10.57 11.67
C GLU A 537 -39.98 11.40 11.83
N ILE A 538 -38.82 10.74 11.92
CA ILE A 538 -37.56 11.45 11.84
C ILE A 538 -37.46 11.89 10.38
N ASP A 539 -37.71 13.18 10.13
CA ASP A 539 -37.41 13.83 8.87
C ASP A 539 -35.91 13.68 8.62
N VAL A 540 -35.52 12.64 7.90
CA VAL A 540 -34.14 12.45 7.45
C VAL A 540 -33.91 13.51 6.38
N LYS A 541 -33.61 14.73 6.82
CA LYS A 541 -33.08 15.79 5.97
C LYS A 541 -31.82 15.27 5.31
N ILE A 542 -31.98 14.73 4.11
CA ILE A 542 -30.91 14.57 3.14
C ILE A 542 -30.35 15.98 2.95
N ARG A 543 -29.23 16.31 3.60
CA ARG A 543 -28.56 17.59 3.42
C ARG A 543 -28.00 17.65 1.99
N GLN A 544 -28.86 18.06 1.06
CA GLN A 544 -28.46 18.73 -0.16
C GLN A 544 -27.77 20.03 0.24
N THR A 545 -26.46 20.12 0.04
CA THR A 545 -25.76 21.41 0.15
C THR A 545 -25.62 21.97 -1.25
N LYS A 546 -26.65 22.69 -1.71
CA LYS A 546 -26.55 23.61 -2.83
C LYS A 546 -25.69 24.78 -2.38
N VAL A 547 -24.56 25.00 -3.04
CA VAL A 547 -23.87 26.29 -3.03
C VAL A 547 -24.46 27.10 -4.17
N SER A 548 -25.29 28.08 -3.86
CA SER A 548 -25.59 29.20 -4.75
C SER A 548 -25.29 30.47 -3.98
N GLY A 549 -24.30 31.23 -4.47
CA GLY A 549 -23.96 32.54 -3.94
C GLY A 549 -24.91 33.63 -4.46
N ASN A 550 -24.77 34.78 -3.80
CA ASN A 550 -25.35 36.12 -4.08
C ASN A 550 -26.85 36.25 -3.75
N ASP A 551 -27.31 37.20 -2.93
CA ASP A 551 -27.03 38.64 -2.98
C ASP A 551 -27.45 39.37 -1.67
N ILE A 552 -26.66 40.43 -1.33
CA ILE A 552 -27.02 41.80 -0.85
C ILE A 552 -27.91 41.91 0.44
N LEU A 553 -27.50 42.54 1.54
CA LEU A 553 -27.50 43.99 1.79
C LEU A 553 -26.81 44.36 3.11
N ALA A 554 -26.01 45.41 3.06
CA ALA A 554 -25.56 46.18 4.22
C ALA A 554 -26.75 46.91 4.85
N HIS A 555 -26.89 46.83 6.19
CA HIS A 555 -27.48 47.92 6.97
C HIS A 555 -26.96 47.91 8.42
N ASN A 556 -26.36 49.05 8.77
CA ASN A 556 -26.34 49.75 10.05
C ASN A 556 -26.01 48.99 11.35
N LEU A 557 -24.82 49.34 11.86
CA LEU A 557 -24.45 49.35 13.26
C LEU A 557 -25.38 50.30 14.05
N ASN A 558 -26.12 49.77 15.01
CA ASN A 558 -26.09 50.17 16.43
C ASN A 558 -27.17 49.44 17.24
N ASP A 559 -26.77 49.18 18.49
CA ASP A 559 -27.52 48.72 19.66
C ASP A 559 -27.93 47.23 19.75
N ASP A 560 -27.49 46.65 20.87
CA ASP A 560 -27.73 45.30 21.41
C ASP A 560 -27.10 44.11 20.68
N MET A 561 -25.85 43.83 21.06
CA MET A 561 -25.16 42.58 20.75
C MET A 561 -25.63 41.42 21.66
N PRO A 562 -26.14 40.30 21.11
CA PRO A 562 -26.45 39.11 21.88
C PRO A 562 -25.18 38.30 22.24
N PRO A 563 -25.26 37.34 23.20
CA PRO A 563 -24.12 36.57 23.71
C PRO A 563 -23.37 35.67 22.70
N HIS A 564 -23.79 35.64 21.43
CA HIS A 564 -23.25 34.73 20.41
C HIS A 564 -22.11 35.32 19.55
N TYR A 565 -21.66 36.55 19.81
CA TYR A 565 -20.58 37.16 19.02
C TYR A 565 -19.17 36.70 19.44
N GLU A 566 -18.95 36.36 20.72
CA GLU A 566 -17.70 35.73 21.16
C GLU A 566 -17.57 34.28 20.67
N GLU A 567 -18.68 33.54 20.58
CA GLU A 567 -18.71 32.21 19.95
C GLU A 567 -18.44 32.28 18.45
N TYR A 568 -18.97 33.29 17.74
CA TYR A 568 -18.73 33.46 16.32
C TYR A 568 -17.27 33.81 16.00
N HIS A 569 -16.62 34.65 16.82
CA HIS A 569 -15.19 34.95 16.68
C HIS A 569 -14.29 33.76 17.08
N ALA A 570 -14.67 32.98 18.10
CA ALA A 570 -13.98 31.74 18.46
C ALA A 570 -14.11 30.67 17.37
N ILE A 571 -15.27 30.58 16.72
CA ILE A 571 -15.54 29.68 15.60
C ILE A 571 -14.83 30.16 14.32
N GLN A 572 -14.77 31.47 14.04
CA GLN A 572 -14.03 32.02 12.89
C GLN A 572 -12.50 31.88 13.07
N PHE A 573 -11.98 32.02 14.30
CA PHE A 573 -10.59 31.75 14.64
C PHE A 573 -10.27 30.24 14.58
N MET A 574 -11.21 29.36 14.97
CA MET A 574 -11.13 27.92 14.74
C MET A 574 -11.18 27.54 13.25
N ILE A 575 -12.02 28.21 12.44
CA ILE A 575 -12.18 27.96 11.00
C ILE A 575 -10.91 28.36 10.23
N ASN A 576 -10.24 29.46 10.61
CA ASN A 576 -8.95 29.83 10.03
C ASN A 576 -7.81 28.85 10.43
N ARG A 577 -7.90 28.19 11.60
CA ARG A 577 -6.99 27.07 11.96
C ARG A 577 -7.36 25.73 11.31
N LEU A 578 -8.61 25.54 10.91
CA LEU A 578 -9.10 24.33 10.22
C LEU A 578 -8.72 24.29 8.72
N GLN A 579 -8.12 25.37 8.19
CA GLN A 579 -7.54 25.40 6.85
C GLN A 579 -6.12 24.78 6.76
N LEU A 580 -5.49 24.42 7.87
CA LEU A 580 -4.43 23.40 7.84
C LEU A 580 -5.10 22.05 7.56
N GLN A 581 -5.11 21.70 6.28
CA GLN A 581 -5.70 20.50 5.69
C GLN A 581 -5.65 19.31 6.66
N LYS A 582 -6.80 18.67 6.93
CA LYS A 582 -6.83 17.32 7.53
C LYS A 582 -6.10 16.35 6.61
N MET A 583 -4.76 16.34 6.70
CA MET A 583 -3.94 15.33 6.06
C MET A 583 -4.36 14.00 6.66
N LYS A 584 -4.79 13.08 5.80
CA LYS A 584 -5.19 11.75 6.25
C LYS A 584 -3.96 11.08 6.89
N PRO A 585 -4.11 10.45 8.07
CA PRO A 585 -2.99 9.75 8.67
C PRO A 585 -2.45 8.66 7.75
N ILE A 586 -1.13 8.61 7.58
CA ILE A 586 -0.46 7.47 6.94
C ILE A 586 -0.68 6.27 7.85
N VAL A 587 -1.25 5.19 7.31
CA VAL A 587 -1.58 3.99 8.09
C VAL A 587 -0.48 2.95 7.91
N LEU A 588 0.23 2.64 8.99
CA LEU A 588 1.28 1.62 9.02
C LEU A 588 0.81 0.39 9.80
N ASP A 589 1.10 -0.81 9.30
CA ASP A 589 0.90 -2.06 10.03
C ASP A 589 2.17 -2.41 10.83
N GLY A 590 2.07 -2.41 12.15
CA GLY A 590 3.12 -2.76 13.10
C GLY A 590 3.54 -4.24 13.09
N ARG A 591 2.97 -5.06 12.20
CA ARG A 591 3.44 -6.41 11.84
C ARG A 591 4.38 -6.42 10.63
N THR A 592 4.44 -5.33 9.87
CA THR A 592 5.31 -5.23 8.70
C THR A 592 6.78 -5.30 9.11
N GLY A 593 7.59 -6.02 8.33
CA GLY A 593 9.03 -6.16 8.59
C GLY A 593 9.30 -6.98 9.86
N GLU A 594 10.17 -6.49 10.75
CA GLU A 594 10.45 -7.24 11.98
C GLU A 594 9.29 -7.23 12.99
N GLY A 595 8.26 -6.40 12.76
CA GLY A 595 7.14 -6.20 13.69
C GLY A 595 7.63 -5.78 15.07
N GLY A 596 8.64 -4.91 15.09
CA GLY A 596 9.38 -4.47 16.27
C GLY A 596 9.01 -3.06 16.70
N GLY A 597 9.78 -2.52 17.65
CA GLY A 597 9.59 -1.14 18.12
C GLY A 597 10.20 -0.08 17.19
N GLN A 598 11.05 -0.47 16.24
CA GLN A 598 11.76 0.48 15.37
C GLN A 598 10.81 1.18 14.41
N LEU A 599 9.85 0.45 13.83
CA LEU A 599 8.77 1.02 13.02
C LEU A 599 8.06 2.16 13.76
N VAL A 600 7.69 1.95 15.02
CA VAL A 600 7.02 2.96 15.85
C VAL A 600 7.89 4.19 16.03
N ARG A 601 9.17 4.01 16.35
CA ARG A 601 10.10 5.11 16.61
C ARG A 601 10.34 5.97 15.37
N LEU A 602 10.63 5.35 14.23
CA LEU A 602 10.83 6.05 12.97
C LEU A 602 9.55 6.74 12.49
N ALA A 603 8.40 6.06 12.61
CA ALA A 603 7.12 6.62 12.19
C ALA A 603 6.78 7.91 12.95
N VAL A 604 6.94 7.92 14.27
CA VAL A 604 6.61 9.09 15.09
C VAL A 604 7.67 10.18 14.96
N ALA A 605 8.95 9.81 14.85
CA ALA A 605 10.03 10.77 14.61
C ALA A 605 9.79 11.56 13.31
N LEU A 606 9.51 10.86 12.20
CA LEU A 606 9.26 11.50 10.91
C LEU A 606 7.92 12.21 10.86
N ALA A 607 6.87 11.68 11.49
CA ALA A 607 5.59 12.37 11.61
C ALA A 607 5.75 13.71 12.34
N ALA A 608 6.44 13.70 13.49
CA ALA A 608 6.73 14.91 14.26
C ALA A 608 7.57 15.92 13.46
N LEU A 609 8.57 15.43 12.72
CA LEU A 609 9.44 16.26 11.89
C LEU A 609 8.69 16.91 10.70
N THR A 610 7.85 16.14 10.01
CA THR A 610 7.18 16.56 8.75
C THR A 610 5.78 17.14 8.96
N SER A 611 5.29 17.15 10.21
CA SER A 611 3.90 17.43 10.55
C SER A 611 2.87 16.53 9.82
N GLN A 612 3.28 15.35 9.36
CA GLN A 612 2.42 14.36 8.71
C GLN A 612 1.75 13.45 9.75
N PRO A 613 0.41 13.41 9.86
CA PRO A 613 -0.26 12.49 10.76
C PRO A 613 0.04 11.03 10.42
N VAL A 614 0.16 10.19 11.45
CA VAL A 614 0.44 8.75 11.30
C VAL A 614 -0.45 7.93 12.23
N LYS A 615 -0.91 6.78 11.73
CA LYS A 615 -1.63 5.76 12.52
C LYS A 615 -0.89 4.45 12.40
N VAL A 616 -0.45 3.88 13.53
CA VAL A 616 0.19 2.57 13.55
C VAL A 616 -0.77 1.57 14.16
N ALA A 617 -1.24 0.61 13.36
CA ALA A 617 -2.05 -0.52 13.82
C ALA A 617 -1.15 -1.72 14.18
N ASN A 618 -1.68 -2.70 14.92
CA ASN A 618 -0.97 -3.93 15.31
C ASN A 618 0.46 -3.71 15.84
N VAL A 619 0.66 -2.68 16.66
CA VAL A 619 1.95 -2.30 17.22
C VAL A 619 2.65 -3.53 17.79
N ARG A 620 3.85 -3.83 17.29
CA ARG A 620 4.66 -4.98 17.72
C ARG A 620 3.94 -6.32 17.63
N GLY A 621 3.03 -6.47 16.66
CA GLY A 621 2.10 -7.60 16.55
C GLY A 621 2.78 -8.96 16.34
N ASN A 622 4.02 -8.99 15.86
CA ASN A 622 4.80 -10.23 15.66
C ASN A 622 5.45 -10.75 16.96
N ARG A 623 5.30 -10.04 18.09
CA ARG A 623 5.94 -10.45 19.35
C ARG A 623 5.08 -11.47 20.10
N PRO A 624 5.65 -12.60 20.58
CA PRO A 624 4.92 -13.73 21.13
C PRO A 624 4.13 -13.44 22.42
N ARG A 625 4.38 -12.31 23.11
CA ARG A 625 3.69 -11.91 24.35
C ARG A 625 2.65 -10.79 24.14
N GLY A 626 1.93 -10.81 23.02
CA GLY A 626 0.75 -9.94 22.81
C GLY A 626 1.05 -8.51 22.31
N GLY A 627 2.26 -8.25 21.82
CA GLY A 627 2.63 -6.98 21.18
C GLY A 627 2.49 -5.74 22.05
N GLY A 628 2.14 -4.63 21.42
CA GLY A 628 1.79 -3.35 22.04
C GLY A 628 2.96 -2.41 22.34
N LEU A 629 2.62 -1.14 22.58
CA LEU A 629 3.53 -0.09 23.04
C LEU A 629 4.22 -0.51 24.35
N LYS A 630 5.43 0.02 24.57
CA LYS A 630 6.27 -0.25 25.74
C LYS A 630 6.67 1.08 26.34
N ASN A 631 7.16 1.09 27.57
CA ASN A 631 7.49 2.31 28.31
C ASN A 631 8.40 3.26 27.52
N GLN A 632 9.40 2.74 26.80
CA GLN A 632 10.25 3.55 25.94
C GLN A 632 9.52 4.17 24.74
N HIS A 633 8.50 3.49 24.18
CA HIS A 633 7.69 4.05 23.11
C HIS A 633 6.78 5.14 23.66
N VAL A 634 6.09 4.85 24.77
CA VAL A 634 5.18 5.82 25.40
C VAL A 634 5.93 7.08 25.80
N ALA A 635 7.10 6.96 26.47
CA ALA A 635 7.90 8.10 26.87
C ALA A 635 8.32 8.99 25.68
N ALA A 636 8.75 8.40 24.56
CA ALA A 636 9.13 9.15 23.37
C ALA A 636 7.93 9.82 22.70
N ILE A 637 6.80 9.10 22.54
CA ILE A 637 5.60 9.61 21.88
C ILE A 637 4.94 10.69 22.74
N GLU A 638 4.88 10.52 24.05
CA GLU A 638 4.32 11.50 24.98
C GLU A 638 5.10 12.80 24.95
N TRP A 639 6.44 12.73 24.96
CA TRP A 639 7.27 13.92 24.82
C TRP A 639 7.08 14.59 23.45
N LEU A 640 7.13 13.83 22.35
CA LEU A 640 6.91 14.36 21.00
C LEU A 640 5.51 14.97 20.86
N ALA A 641 4.50 14.36 21.47
CA ALA A 641 3.13 14.87 21.45
C ALA A 641 3.01 16.20 22.18
N LYS A 642 3.68 16.33 23.34
CA LYS A 642 3.72 17.57 24.09
C LYS A 642 4.38 18.69 23.27
N VAL A 643 5.56 18.45 22.70
CA VAL A 643 6.32 19.52 22.01
C VAL A 643 5.75 19.87 20.64
N THR A 644 5.03 18.95 19.99
CA THR A 644 4.36 19.21 18.70
C THR A 644 2.87 19.56 18.84
N GLU A 645 2.36 19.67 20.08
CA GLU A 645 0.92 19.80 20.39
C GLU A 645 0.03 18.78 19.66
N ALA A 646 0.52 17.54 19.55
CA ALA A 646 -0.15 16.51 18.76
C ALA A 646 -1.46 16.04 19.41
N ASP A 647 -2.48 15.79 18.58
CA ASP A 647 -3.60 14.94 19.01
C ASP A 647 -3.16 13.48 18.96
N VAL A 648 -3.26 12.78 20.09
CA VAL A 648 -2.84 11.39 20.20
C VAL A 648 -3.96 10.52 20.73
N GLU A 649 -4.24 9.43 20.01
CA GLU A 649 -5.19 8.40 20.41
C GLU A 649 -4.44 7.10 20.69
N GLY A 650 -4.82 6.36 21.73
CA GLY A 650 -4.25 5.04 22.02
C GLY A 650 -2.82 5.07 22.58
N LEU A 651 -2.38 6.17 23.19
CA LEU A 651 -1.08 6.29 23.86
C LEU A 651 -1.12 5.69 25.26
N SER A 652 -0.94 4.37 25.35
CA SER A 652 -0.77 3.68 26.62
C SER A 652 0.09 2.44 26.45
N VAL A 653 0.75 2.02 27.53
CA VAL A 653 1.56 0.80 27.54
C VAL A 653 0.67 -0.40 27.21
N GLY A 654 1.09 -1.24 26.27
CA GLY A 654 0.31 -2.37 25.78
C GLY A 654 -0.69 -2.04 24.67
N SER A 655 -0.91 -0.75 24.35
CA SER A 655 -1.77 -0.35 23.24
C SER A 655 -1.29 -0.94 21.91
N LYS A 656 -2.22 -1.53 21.16
CA LYS A 656 -1.96 -2.18 19.87
C LYS A 656 -2.17 -1.25 18.68
N THR A 657 -2.79 -0.10 18.89
CA THR A 657 -3.04 0.89 17.84
C THR A 657 -2.91 2.27 18.45
N PHE A 658 -2.16 3.15 17.80
CA PHE A 658 -2.15 4.56 18.18
C PHE A 658 -2.18 5.45 16.93
N THR A 659 -2.76 6.64 17.09
CA THR A 659 -2.77 7.71 16.08
C THR A 659 -2.01 8.89 16.67
N PHE A 660 -1.11 9.48 15.89
CA PHE A 660 -0.30 10.65 16.28
C PHE A 660 -0.44 11.73 15.21
N THR A 661 -1.00 12.88 15.59
CA THR A 661 -1.33 13.99 14.68
C THR A 661 -0.63 15.27 15.16
N PRO A 662 0.64 15.47 14.80
CA PRO A 662 1.42 16.64 15.23
C PRO A 662 0.88 17.93 14.60
N LYS A 663 0.96 19.04 15.35
CA LYS A 663 0.43 20.35 14.93
C LYS A 663 1.50 21.42 14.80
N ARG A 664 2.66 21.23 15.44
CA ARG A 664 3.78 22.18 15.42
C ARG A 664 5.06 21.57 14.85
N PRO A 665 5.81 22.33 14.06
CA PRO A 665 7.09 21.91 13.50
C PRO A 665 8.22 22.01 14.56
N PRO A 666 9.37 21.32 14.35
CA PRO A 666 10.53 21.38 15.24
C PRO A 666 11.04 22.79 15.61
N THR A 667 10.94 23.77 14.71
CA THR A 667 11.36 25.17 14.96
C THR A 667 10.58 25.86 16.07
N ASP A 668 9.41 25.32 16.44
CA ASP A 668 8.55 25.85 17.50
C ASP A 668 8.93 25.29 18.88
N LEU A 669 10.03 24.54 18.98
CA LEU A 669 10.52 24.02 20.26
C LEU A 669 11.10 25.15 21.12
N PHE A 670 10.26 25.73 21.98
CA PHE A 670 10.69 26.79 22.92
C PHE A 670 11.62 26.27 24.04
N GLN A 671 11.37 25.06 24.55
CA GLN A 671 12.12 24.52 25.69
C GLN A 671 13.48 23.98 25.25
N ARG A 672 14.56 24.63 25.67
CA ARG A 672 15.94 24.22 25.38
C ARG A 672 16.55 23.26 26.40
N ASN A 673 16.00 23.19 27.61
CA ASN A 673 16.42 22.24 28.66
C ASN A 673 15.33 21.20 28.87
N ILE A 674 15.55 19.98 28.41
CA ILE A 674 14.59 18.88 28.42
C ILE A 674 15.07 17.82 29.41
N SER A 675 14.18 17.38 30.30
CA SER A 675 14.42 16.23 31.17
C SER A 675 13.29 15.23 30.98
N ILE A 676 13.64 14.00 30.60
CA ILE A 676 12.69 12.91 30.41
C ILE A 676 13.08 11.76 31.32
N ARG A 677 12.10 11.30 32.07
CA ARG A 677 12.26 10.21 33.02
C ARG A 677 11.33 9.07 32.60
N THR A 678 11.90 7.95 32.16
CA THR A 678 11.10 6.78 31.79
C THR A 678 10.40 6.20 33.02
N GLU A 679 9.16 5.72 32.88
CA GLU A 679 8.43 5.15 34.02
C GLU A 679 9.20 3.96 34.63
N SER A 680 9.60 3.00 33.79
CA SER A 680 10.49 1.91 34.21
C SER A 680 11.95 2.31 34.10
N GLY A 681 12.73 2.04 35.15
CA GLY A 681 14.18 2.24 35.16
C GLY A 681 14.95 1.36 34.16
N ALA A 682 14.30 0.31 33.61
CA ALA A 682 14.88 -0.59 32.62
C ALA A 682 14.49 -0.25 31.17
N ALA A 683 13.69 0.80 30.96
CA ALA A 683 13.34 1.26 29.61
C ALA A 683 14.55 1.97 28.99
N SER A 684 14.98 1.52 27.80
CA SER A 684 16.19 2.00 27.14
C SER A 684 16.15 3.49 26.83
N THR A 685 17.13 4.25 27.34
CA THR A 685 17.32 5.67 26.98
C THR A 685 17.72 5.82 25.51
N MET A 686 18.53 4.89 24.98
CA MET A 686 18.96 4.88 23.58
C MET A 686 17.78 4.73 22.61
N LEU A 687 16.81 3.87 22.92
CA LEU A 687 15.61 3.73 22.08
C LEU A 687 14.69 4.95 22.16
N VAL A 688 14.61 5.63 23.31
CA VAL A 688 13.88 6.90 23.42
C VAL A 688 14.55 7.96 22.53
N LEU A 689 15.88 8.07 22.65
CA LEU A 689 16.69 9.00 21.86
C LEU A 689 16.58 8.75 20.35
N GLN A 690 16.52 7.50 19.90
CA GLN A 690 16.37 7.16 18.47
C GLN A 690 15.10 7.78 17.85
N ALA A 691 14.03 7.96 18.63
CA ALA A 691 12.81 8.61 18.16
C ALA A 691 12.88 10.15 18.24
N MET A 692 13.61 10.68 19.24
CA MET A 692 13.69 12.12 19.47
C MET A 692 14.75 12.81 18.61
N LEU A 693 15.88 12.15 18.36
CA LEU A 693 17.06 12.75 17.75
C LEU A 693 16.77 13.38 16.36
N PRO A 694 16.05 12.72 15.43
CA PRO A 694 15.72 13.35 14.15
C PRO A 694 14.96 14.66 14.31
N PHE A 695 14.01 14.75 15.25
CA PHE A 695 13.27 15.98 15.53
C PHE A 695 14.18 17.06 16.12
N LEU A 696 15.03 16.69 17.09
CA LEU A 696 15.93 17.61 17.79
C LEU A 696 17.00 18.21 16.87
N LEU A 697 17.48 17.46 15.87
CA LEU A 697 18.44 17.98 14.89
C LEU A 697 17.88 19.12 14.03
N PHE A 698 16.56 19.24 13.89
CA PHE A 698 15.93 20.29 13.09
C PHE A 698 15.21 21.34 13.95
N ALA A 699 15.42 21.32 15.27
CA ALA A 699 14.75 22.20 16.22
C ALA A 699 15.47 23.55 16.45
N SER A 700 16.05 24.14 15.40
CA SER A 700 16.73 25.45 15.49
C SER A 700 15.74 26.58 15.79
N ASN A 701 16.23 27.60 16.51
CA ASN A 701 15.57 28.90 16.70
C ASN A 701 16.40 29.98 16.02
N GLU A 702 15.93 31.23 16.10
CA GLU A 702 16.57 32.41 15.51
C GLU A 702 18.03 32.61 15.98
N THR A 703 18.37 32.16 17.19
CA THR A 703 19.70 32.27 17.80
C THR A 703 20.57 31.01 17.65
N ASN A 704 20.04 29.94 17.04
CA ASN A 704 20.70 28.62 16.94
C ASN A 704 21.17 28.07 18.30
N ASP A 705 20.37 28.28 19.34
CA ASP A 705 20.68 27.79 20.67
C ASP A 705 20.70 26.25 20.71
N PRO A 706 21.68 25.65 21.42
CA PRO A 706 21.71 24.22 21.61
C PRO A 706 20.55 23.72 22.48
N VAL A 707 20.13 22.49 22.24
CA VAL A 707 19.11 21.80 23.03
C VAL A 707 19.77 20.80 23.96
N VAL A 708 19.63 21.02 25.26
CA VAL A 708 20.13 20.16 26.32
C VAL A 708 19.07 19.15 26.70
N VAL A 709 19.42 17.86 26.68
CA VAL A 709 18.53 16.74 26.97
C VAL A 709 19.16 15.85 28.04
N GLU A 710 18.43 15.64 29.14
CA GLU A 710 18.75 14.62 30.13
C GLU A 710 17.72 13.48 30.08
N LEU A 711 18.18 12.26 29.79
CA LEU A 711 17.33 11.08 29.71
C LEU A 711 17.65 10.11 30.85
N SER A 712 16.69 9.89 31.73
CA SER A 712 16.78 8.96 32.85
C SER A 712 16.04 7.65 32.55
N GLY A 713 16.76 6.53 32.56
CA GLY A 713 16.26 5.19 32.21
C GLY A 713 17.37 4.14 32.18
N GLY A 714 17.21 3.07 31.41
CA GLY A 714 18.22 2.04 31.25
C GLY A 714 19.25 2.44 30.18
N THR A 715 20.53 2.45 30.53
CA THR A 715 21.64 2.81 29.62
C THR A 715 22.29 1.58 28.99
N ASN A 716 22.20 0.43 29.66
CA ASN A 716 22.72 -0.87 29.22
C ASN A 716 21.58 -1.89 29.35
N THR A 717 20.79 -2.01 28.28
CA THR A 717 19.56 -2.81 28.27
C THR A 717 19.54 -3.83 27.14
N SER A 718 18.92 -4.99 27.37
CA SER A 718 18.85 -6.05 26.36
C SER A 718 18.01 -5.63 25.15
N PHE A 719 18.42 -6.05 23.95
CA PHE A 719 17.75 -5.74 22.67
C PHE A 719 17.69 -4.24 22.36
N SER A 720 18.71 -3.49 22.76
CA SER A 720 18.92 -2.07 22.43
C SER A 720 20.41 -1.76 22.42
N PRO A 721 20.86 -0.73 21.68
CA PRO A 721 22.23 -0.23 21.80
C PRO A 721 22.55 0.17 23.24
N SER A 722 23.80 -0.05 23.66
CA SER A 722 24.34 0.51 24.90
C SER A 722 24.73 1.98 24.70
N TYR A 723 24.94 2.69 25.81
CA TYR A 723 25.56 4.02 25.76
C TYR A 723 26.94 3.99 25.07
N GLU A 724 27.74 2.95 25.34
CA GLU A 724 29.08 2.81 24.73
C GLU A 724 29.00 2.68 23.22
N TYR A 725 28.05 1.90 22.69
CA TYR A 725 27.86 1.77 21.25
C TYR A 725 27.46 3.11 20.63
N PHE A 726 26.54 3.83 21.28
CA PHE A 726 26.11 5.15 20.85
C PHE A 726 27.28 6.14 20.78
N ASP A 727 28.11 6.18 21.81
CA ASP A 727 29.22 7.11 21.96
C ASP A 727 30.42 6.79 21.04
N GLN A 728 30.70 5.50 20.81
CA GLN A 728 31.88 5.05 20.06
C GLN A 728 31.61 4.74 18.59
N VAL A 729 30.34 4.55 18.19
CA VAL A 729 29.98 4.10 16.83
C VAL A 729 28.99 5.03 16.15
N LEU A 730 27.77 5.18 16.70
CA LEU A 730 26.71 5.91 16.02
C LEU A 730 27.04 7.40 15.89
N LEU A 731 27.37 8.06 17.00
CA LEU A 731 27.57 9.51 17.01
C LEU A 731 28.83 9.96 16.27
N PRO A 732 29.99 9.31 16.41
CA PRO A 732 31.13 9.60 15.56
C PRO A 732 30.79 9.51 14.07
N THR A 733 29.98 8.50 13.68
CA THR A 733 29.53 8.38 12.29
C THR A 733 28.61 9.54 11.86
N LEU A 734 27.68 9.97 12.72
CA LEU A 734 26.81 11.12 12.44
C LEU A 734 27.59 12.44 12.38
N GLU A 735 28.59 12.61 13.24
CA GLU A 735 29.48 13.78 13.26
C GLU A 735 30.32 13.86 11.98
N GLU A 736 31.02 12.77 11.66
CA GLU A 736 31.95 12.73 10.52
C GLU A 736 31.24 12.74 9.17
N ARG A 737 30.10 12.04 9.05
CA ARG A 737 29.44 11.80 7.76
C ARG A 737 28.24 12.69 7.51
N PHE A 738 27.64 13.25 8.56
CA PHE A 738 26.44 14.08 8.46
C PHE A 738 26.60 15.49 9.05
N GLY A 739 27.76 15.82 9.62
CA GLY A 739 28.03 17.13 10.21
C GLY A 739 27.17 17.45 11.44
N VAL A 740 26.64 16.42 12.11
CA VAL A 740 25.88 16.57 13.35
C VAL A 740 26.83 16.96 14.48
N ALA A 741 26.41 17.83 15.41
CA ALA A 741 27.23 18.18 16.57
C ALA A 741 26.47 17.92 17.89
N VAL A 742 26.98 17.01 18.71
CA VAL A 742 26.35 16.62 19.99
C VAL A 742 27.39 16.40 21.08
N GLU A 743 27.42 17.25 22.10
CA GLU A 743 28.15 16.93 23.32
C GLU A 743 27.36 15.89 24.14
N ARG A 744 28.05 14.97 24.82
CA ARG A 744 27.41 13.84 25.49
C ARG A 744 28.17 13.37 26.72
N GLN A 745 27.43 12.91 27.72
CA GLN A 745 27.98 12.36 28.95
C GLN A 745 27.05 11.32 29.58
N LEU A 746 27.61 10.18 30.00
CA LEU A 746 26.94 9.25 30.90
C LEU A 746 26.99 9.80 32.34
N LYS A 747 25.82 10.09 32.93
CA LYS A 747 25.72 10.57 34.32
C LYS A 747 25.60 9.43 35.32
N GLY A 748 25.01 8.31 34.91
CA GLY A 748 24.92 7.10 35.73
C GLY A 748 24.39 5.91 34.95
N ARG A 749 24.77 4.69 35.35
CA ARG A 749 24.38 3.45 34.66
C ARG A 749 23.02 2.93 35.09
N GLY A 750 22.23 2.50 34.11
CA GLY A 750 20.96 1.83 34.30
C GLY A 750 20.94 0.48 33.60
N TRP A 751 20.39 -0.53 34.27
CA TRP A 751 20.50 -1.93 33.85
C TRP A 751 19.14 -2.62 33.76
N SER A 752 18.93 -3.39 32.69
CA SER A 752 17.82 -4.35 32.60
C SER A 752 18.18 -5.75 33.11
N LEU A 753 19.47 -6.00 33.36
CA LEU A 753 20.01 -7.28 33.79
C LEU A 753 20.53 -7.22 35.23
N GLY A 754 20.32 -8.29 36.00
CA GLY A 754 20.50 -8.25 37.46
C GLY A 754 19.42 -7.39 38.13
N PRO A 755 19.71 -6.78 39.29
CA PRO A 755 18.79 -5.83 39.92
C PRO A 755 18.48 -4.68 38.97
N LEU A 756 17.20 -4.40 38.74
CA LEU A 756 16.79 -3.29 37.88
C LEU A 756 17.30 -1.98 38.48
N SER A 757 17.92 -1.15 37.65
CA SER A 757 18.46 0.14 38.08
C SER A 757 18.29 1.17 37.00
N ARG A 758 18.18 2.43 37.43
CA ARG A 758 17.96 3.58 36.56
C ARG A 758 19.26 4.38 36.48
N GLY A 759 19.71 4.61 35.27
CA GLY A 759 20.80 5.50 34.92
C GLY A 759 20.28 6.82 34.36
N SER A 760 21.21 7.67 33.95
CA SER A 760 20.95 8.93 33.28
C SER A 760 22.05 9.24 32.27
N ILE A 761 21.67 9.84 31.15
CA ILE A 761 22.59 10.41 30.16
C ILE A 761 22.24 11.87 29.94
N TRP A 762 23.25 12.65 29.64
CA TRP A 762 23.14 14.06 29.31
C TRP A 762 23.68 14.29 27.90
N LEU A 763 22.97 15.09 27.12
CA LEU A 763 23.28 15.43 25.74
C LEU A 763 23.08 16.93 25.54
N LYS A 764 23.93 17.56 24.74
CA LYS A 764 23.72 18.92 24.24
C LYS A 764 23.84 18.87 22.72
N ILE A 765 22.70 18.97 22.08
CA ILE A 765 22.52 18.83 20.64
C ILE A 765 22.53 20.21 20.03
N HIS A 766 23.35 20.41 18.99
CA HIS A 766 23.35 21.63 18.20
C HIS A 766 22.46 21.42 16.96
N PRO A 767 21.26 22.03 16.89
CA PRO A 767 20.37 21.86 15.76
C PRO A 767 20.96 22.46 14.47
N ILE A 768 20.58 21.89 13.34
CA ILE A 768 20.85 22.42 12.01
C ILE A 768 20.13 23.77 11.88
N ALA A 769 20.87 24.79 11.43
CA ALA A 769 20.33 26.13 11.33
C ALA A 769 19.13 26.19 10.38
N LYS A 770 18.20 27.11 10.64
CA LYS A 770 16.98 27.26 9.83
C LYS A 770 17.34 27.51 8.36
N GLY A 771 16.67 26.80 7.44
CA GLY A 771 17.00 26.82 6.00
C GLY A 771 18.25 26.02 5.58
N GLU A 772 19.09 25.57 6.51
CA GLU A 772 20.17 24.64 6.19
C GLU A 772 19.66 23.20 6.09
N LYS A 773 20.46 22.37 5.43
CA LYS A 773 20.18 20.94 5.21
C LYS A 773 21.25 20.09 5.86
N LEU A 774 20.87 18.88 6.25
CA LEU A 774 21.82 17.86 6.67
C LEU A 774 22.70 17.49 5.46
N LYS A 775 24.02 17.72 5.56
CA LYS A 775 24.98 17.47 4.48
C LYS A 775 25.54 16.07 4.62
N PHE A 776 25.78 15.38 3.52
CA PHE A 776 26.54 14.13 3.52
C PHE A 776 27.98 14.41 3.10
N VAL A 777 28.93 13.99 3.93
CA VAL A 777 30.35 14.00 3.59
C VAL A 777 30.69 12.62 3.02
N PRO A 778 31.03 12.52 1.72
CA PRO A 778 31.44 11.26 1.14
C PRO A 778 32.72 10.78 1.82
N PRO A 779 32.88 9.46 1.99
CA PRO A 779 34.10 8.95 2.58
C PRO A 779 35.29 9.16 1.62
N PRO A 780 36.54 9.11 2.11
CA PRO A 780 37.69 8.95 1.23
C PRO A 780 37.53 7.68 0.38
N ARG A 781 38.25 7.61 -0.74
CA ARG A 781 38.19 6.47 -1.66
C ARG A 781 38.64 5.19 -0.94
N TYR A 782 37.68 4.37 -0.52
CA TYR A 782 37.98 3.09 0.13
C TYR A 782 38.37 2.04 -0.91
N ILE A 783 39.59 1.55 -0.82
CA ILE A 783 40.15 0.51 -1.69
C ILE A 783 40.14 -0.80 -0.90
N PHE A 784 39.53 -1.83 -1.47
CA PHE A 784 39.60 -3.16 -0.89
C PHE A 784 40.86 -3.88 -1.39
N PRO A 785 41.65 -4.54 -0.52
CA PRO A 785 41.40 -4.75 0.91
C PRO A 785 41.97 -3.67 1.84
N GLU A 786 42.82 -2.76 1.35
CA GLU A 786 43.66 -1.86 2.18
C GLU A 786 42.84 -1.02 3.17
N SER A 787 41.78 -0.36 2.70
CA SER A 787 40.88 0.48 3.51
C SER A 787 40.05 -0.27 4.54
N TYR A 788 39.99 -1.60 4.43
CA TYR A 788 39.21 -2.48 5.30
C TYR A 788 40.10 -3.20 6.32
N GLU A 789 41.42 -3.00 6.25
CA GLU A 789 42.35 -3.56 7.22
C GLU A 789 42.13 -2.93 8.61
N VAL A 790 41.97 -3.79 9.61
CA VAL A 790 41.75 -3.36 11.00
C VAL A 790 43.06 -2.85 11.59
N ARG A 791 43.08 -1.56 11.93
CA ARG A 791 44.22 -0.88 12.55
C ARG A 791 44.17 -0.96 14.06
N SER A 792 42.99 -0.83 14.65
CA SER A 792 42.82 -0.83 16.10
C SER A 792 41.50 -1.45 16.51
N VAL A 793 41.45 -1.93 17.75
CA VAL A 793 40.23 -2.41 18.39
C VAL A 793 40.07 -1.75 19.75
N ASP A 794 39.02 -0.95 19.86
CA ASP A 794 38.59 -0.37 21.13
C ASP A 794 37.75 -1.39 21.91
N VAL A 795 38.08 -1.56 23.19
CA VAL A 795 37.48 -2.54 24.08
C VAL A 795 36.83 -1.83 25.27
N SER A 796 35.55 -2.08 25.48
CA SER A 796 34.79 -1.60 26.64
C SER A 796 34.29 -2.79 27.47
N ILE A 797 34.74 -2.89 28.71
CA ILE A 797 34.42 -3.97 29.66
C ILE A 797 33.67 -3.37 30.86
N ILE A 798 32.39 -3.73 30.99
CA ILE A 798 31.58 -3.42 32.17
C ILE A 798 31.07 -4.74 32.75
N THR A 799 31.91 -5.35 33.59
CA THR A 799 31.74 -6.70 34.15
C THR A 799 32.16 -6.70 35.63
N PRO A 800 31.95 -7.79 36.39
CA PRO A 800 32.36 -7.82 37.79
C PRO A 800 33.87 -7.58 37.96
N MET A 801 34.28 -6.78 38.94
CA MET A 801 35.69 -6.37 39.12
C MET A 801 36.70 -7.53 39.10
N HIS A 802 36.37 -8.67 39.74
CA HIS A 802 37.25 -9.83 39.77
C HIS A 802 37.47 -10.50 38.40
N SER A 803 36.65 -10.20 37.40
CA SER A 803 36.75 -10.73 36.04
C SER A 803 37.67 -9.91 35.13
N HIS A 804 37.93 -8.64 35.47
CA HIS A 804 38.56 -7.66 34.57
C HIS A 804 39.92 -8.15 34.05
N LYS A 805 40.84 -8.48 34.96
CA LYS A 805 42.19 -8.92 34.59
C LYS A 805 42.17 -10.09 33.60
N LYS A 806 41.45 -11.17 33.95
CA LYS A 806 41.40 -12.38 33.12
C LYS A 806 40.70 -12.12 31.78
N LEU A 807 39.62 -11.34 31.77
CA LEU A 807 38.90 -11.00 30.56
C LEU A 807 39.76 -10.11 29.64
N GLN A 808 40.47 -9.13 30.17
CA GLN A 808 41.41 -8.29 29.41
C GLN A 808 42.50 -9.15 28.76
N GLU A 809 43.17 -10.02 29.53
CA GLU A 809 44.19 -10.96 29.01
C GLU A 809 43.62 -11.83 27.89
N THR A 810 42.44 -12.41 28.10
CA THR A 810 41.80 -13.33 27.15
C THR A 810 41.29 -12.62 25.88
N VAL A 811 40.81 -11.39 26.00
CA VAL A 811 40.39 -10.57 24.86
C VAL A 811 41.61 -10.14 24.04
N VAL A 812 42.71 -9.74 24.69
CA VAL A 812 43.96 -9.42 23.99
C VAL A 812 44.48 -10.61 23.21
N GLU A 813 44.49 -11.80 23.82
CA GLU A 813 44.90 -13.04 23.16
C GLU A 813 44.05 -13.33 21.92
N HIS A 814 42.72 -13.31 22.05
CA HIS A 814 41.83 -13.62 20.93
C HIS A 814 41.81 -12.55 19.83
N ILE A 815 41.91 -11.26 20.17
CA ILE A 815 42.03 -10.18 19.18
C ILE A 815 43.38 -10.29 18.46
N GLY A 816 44.48 -10.46 19.19
CA GLY A 816 45.82 -10.60 18.61
C GLY A 816 45.95 -11.82 17.70
N ALA A 817 45.20 -12.90 17.97
CA ALA A 817 45.12 -14.06 17.08
C ALA A 817 44.39 -13.77 15.76
N LEU A 818 43.45 -12.83 15.73
CA LEU A 818 42.66 -12.46 14.54
C LEU A 818 43.31 -11.31 13.77
N TRP A 819 43.88 -10.34 14.48
CA TRP A 819 44.55 -9.15 13.93
C TRP A 819 45.86 -8.90 14.70
N PRO A 820 46.97 -9.56 14.30
CA PRO A 820 48.25 -9.47 15.01
C PRO A 820 48.86 -8.06 15.06
N SER A 821 48.53 -7.22 14.07
CA SER A 821 49.04 -5.85 13.94
C SER A 821 48.11 -4.78 14.51
N ALA A 822 46.95 -5.16 15.07
CA ALA A 822 45.97 -4.19 15.54
C ALA A 822 46.31 -3.67 16.94
N ASP A 823 46.23 -2.34 17.11
CA ASP A 823 46.37 -1.69 18.41
C ASP A 823 45.12 -1.94 19.27
N ILE A 824 45.30 -2.50 20.46
CA ILE A 824 44.19 -2.80 21.37
C ILE A 824 44.11 -1.72 22.45
N THR A 825 43.00 -0.98 22.51
CA THR A 825 42.80 0.10 23.47
C THR A 825 41.61 -0.18 24.37
N PHE A 826 41.83 -0.19 25.68
CA PHE A 826 40.74 -0.32 26.66
C PHE A 826 40.12 1.06 26.94
N LYS A 827 39.00 1.37 26.29
CA LYS A 827 38.28 2.65 26.44
C LYS A 827 37.54 2.75 27.77
N VAL A 828 36.93 1.65 28.19
CA VAL A 828 36.16 1.56 29.44
C VAL A 828 36.50 0.24 30.12
N VAL A 829 36.90 0.30 31.38
CA VAL A 829 36.98 -0.87 32.26
C VAL A 829 36.35 -0.48 33.58
N GLU A 830 35.16 -1.00 33.85
CA GLU A 830 34.35 -0.59 35.00
C GLU A 830 33.72 -1.80 35.69
N ASP A 831 33.62 -1.75 37.02
CA ASP A 831 32.90 -2.76 37.79
C ASP A 831 31.39 -2.62 37.55
N SER A 832 30.74 -3.71 37.13
CA SER A 832 29.29 -3.74 36.95
C SER A 832 28.51 -3.78 38.28
N CYS A 833 29.22 -3.92 39.40
CA CYS A 833 28.71 -4.04 40.76
C CYS A 833 27.70 -5.20 40.92
N SER A 834 27.74 -6.19 40.02
CA SER A 834 26.85 -7.36 40.06
C SER A 834 27.41 -8.52 39.26
N ASN A 835 27.52 -9.69 39.88
CA ASN A 835 27.94 -10.93 39.22
C ASN A 835 27.08 -11.32 38.00
N GLY A 836 25.83 -10.84 37.96
CA GLY A 836 24.89 -11.09 36.87
C GLY A 836 24.98 -10.11 35.70
N ARG A 837 25.84 -9.10 35.74
CA ARG A 837 25.94 -8.06 34.72
C ARG A 837 27.27 -8.12 34.00
N TRP A 838 27.22 -8.55 32.74
CA TRP A 838 28.36 -8.56 31.85
C TRP A 838 28.01 -7.85 30.56
N SER A 839 28.60 -6.69 30.35
CA SER A 839 28.50 -5.93 29.11
C SER A 839 29.90 -5.77 28.55
N VAL A 840 30.14 -6.30 27.35
CA VAL A 840 31.42 -6.12 26.64
C VAL A 840 31.13 -5.64 25.24
N LEU A 841 31.81 -4.59 24.80
CA LEU A 841 31.74 -4.04 23.45
C LEU A 841 33.14 -4.02 22.85
N LEU A 842 33.26 -4.51 21.62
CA LEU A 842 34.45 -4.40 20.79
C LEU A 842 34.12 -3.53 19.58
N VAL A 843 34.98 -2.56 19.26
CA VAL A 843 34.86 -1.69 18.09
C VAL A 843 36.16 -1.77 17.28
N ALA A 844 36.12 -2.43 16.13
CA ALA A 844 37.23 -2.44 15.19
C ALA A 844 37.21 -1.16 14.35
N GLN A 845 38.38 -0.53 14.18
CA GLN A 845 38.56 0.64 13.33
C GLN A 845 39.54 0.33 12.20
N SER A 846 39.19 0.71 10.97
CA SER A 846 40.09 0.57 9.83
C SER A 846 41.07 1.74 9.72
N VAL A 847 42.10 1.57 8.89
CA VAL A 847 43.09 2.63 8.59
C VAL A 847 42.44 3.92 8.05
N ASP A 848 41.32 3.81 7.35
CA ASP A 848 40.59 4.93 6.74
C ASP A 848 39.32 5.31 7.53
N GLY A 849 39.23 4.87 8.78
CA GLY A 849 38.23 5.33 9.74
C GLY A 849 36.88 4.60 9.69
N ILE A 850 36.78 3.44 9.03
CA ILE A 850 35.57 2.62 9.08
C ILE A 850 35.44 1.99 10.47
N ARG A 851 34.23 1.93 11.03
CA ARG A 851 33.95 1.36 12.35
C ARG A 851 32.96 0.20 12.28
N TRP A 852 33.33 -0.93 12.86
CA TRP A 852 32.45 -2.08 13.06
C TRP A 852 32.42 -2.46 14.52
N ALA A 853 31.23 -2.74 15.04
CA ALA A 853 31.08 -3.10 16.43
C ALA A 853 30.32 -4.41 16.65
N LYS A 854 30.69 -5.11 17.72
CA LYS A 854 29.91 -6.18 18.32
C LYS A 854 29.92 -6.07 19.82
N ASP A 855 28.75 -6.24 20.42
CA ASP A 855 28.57 -6.24 21.85
C ASP A 855 27.90 -7.53 22.35
N ILE A 856 28.02 -7.74 23.65
CA ILE A 856 27.28 -8.77 24.37
C ILE A 856 26.85 -8.25 25.74
N LEU A 857 25.55 -8.40 26.04
CA LEU A 857 24.99 -8.21 27.37
C LEU A 857 24.45 -9.56 27.88
N THR A 858 25.09 -10.12 28.91
CA THR A 858 24.76 -11.46 29.43
C THR A 858 24.97 -11.59 30.94
N SER A 859 24.48 -12.69 31.52
CA SER A 859 24.72 -13.07 32.91
C SER A 859 25.64 -14.28 32.99
N SER A 860 26.43 -14.37 34.05
CA SER A 860 27.22 -15.57 34.32
C SER A 860 26.31 -16.79 34.56
N PRO A 861 26.70 -18.01 34.14
CA PRO A 861 25.95 -19.24 34.40
C PRO A 861 25.74 -19.51 35.90
N LYS A 862 24.58 -20.10 36.26
CA LYS A 862 24.21 -20.37 37.67
C LYS A 862 24.99 -21.53 38.33
N ASN A 863 25.53 -22.47 37.54
CA ASN A 863 26.29 -23.62 38.01
C ASN A 863 27.76 -23.48 37.60
N ILE A 864 28.58 -22.85 38.44
CA ILE A 864 29.98 -22.58 38.13
C ILE A 864 30.79 -23.87 38.30
N LYS A 865 31.12 -24.53 37.19
CA LYS A 865 32.37 -25.29 37.06
C LYS A 865 33.30 -24.50 36.12
N GLY A 866 33.90 -23.44 36.66
CA GLY A 866 34.94 -22.63 36.00
C GLY A 866 34.46 -21.30 35.39
N TYR A 867 34.70 -20.20 36.13
CA TYR A 867 34.46 -18.83 35.67
C TYR A 867 35.36 -18.45 34.48
N ASP A 868 36.58 -18.99 34.46
CA ASP A 868 37.56 -18.78 33.38
C ASP A 868 37.11 -19.37 32.05
N ASN A 869 36.44 -20.53 32.09
CA ASN A 869 35.87 -21.14 30.88
C ASN A 869 34.76 -20.26 30.30
N PHE A 870 33.94 -19.65 31.15
CA PHE A 870 32.92 -18.69 30.72
C PHE A 870 33.54 -17.45 30.07
N ILE A 871 34.57 -16.86 30.67
CA ILE A 871 35.32 -15.72 30.11
C ILE A 871 35.91 -16.08 28.74
N THR A 872 36.52 -17.25 28.63
CA THR A 872 37.12 -17.75 27.39
C THR A 872 36.08 -17.90 26.29
N LEU A 873 34.94 -18.54 26.59
CA LEU A 873 33.85 -18.72 25.62
C LEU A 873 33.21 -17.39 25.21
N LEU A 874 33.01 -16.48 26.17
CA LEU A 874 32.46 -15.14 25.91
C LEU A 874 33.39 -14.35 24.98
N SER A 875 34.67 -14.26 25.33
CA SER A 875 35.68 -13.53 24.55
C SER A 875 35.81 -14.13 23.15
N LYS A 876 35.95 -15.46 23.04
CA LYS A 876 36.08 -16.16 21.75
C LYS A 876 34.86 -15.91 20.85
N LYS A 877 33.65 -16.00 21.40
CA LYS A 877 32.42 -15.74 20.65
C LYS A 877 32.37 -14.30 20.15
N LEU A 878 32.67 -13.34 21.01
CA LEU A 878 32.58 -11.91 20.67
C LEU A 878 33.60 -11.51 19.62
N CYS A 879 34.87 -11.89 19.81
CA CYS A 879 35.95 -11.60 18.85
C CYS A 879 35.68 -12.26 17.50
N LYS A 880 35.21 -13.51 17.49
CA LYS A 880 34.83 -14.21 16.27
C LYS A 880 33.68 -13.50 15.54
N SER A 881 32.64 -13.08 16.26
CA SER A 881 31.51 -12.37 15.65
C SER A 881 31.90 -11.00 15.10
N LEU A 882 32.84 -10.29 15.74
CA LEU A 882 33.38 -9.04 15.20
C LEU A 882 34.18 -9.31 13.92
N TYR A 883 35.03 -10.33 13.92
CA TYR A 883 35.80 -10.72 12.73
C TYR A 883 34.91 -11.11 11.56
N GLU A 884 33.85 -11.90 11.82
CA GLU A 884 32.85 -12.25 10.79
C GLU A 884 32.15 -11.01 10.21
N GLU A 885 31.87 -9.99 11.04
CA GLU A 885 31.25 -8.73 10.59
C GLU A 885 32.22 -7.91 9.73
N VAL A 886 33.47 -7.73 10.16
CA VAL A 886 34.52 -7.03 9.39
C VAL A 886 34.77 -7.73 8.04
N SER A 887 34.76 -9.07 8.04
CA SER A 887 35.00 -9.88 6.85
C SER A 887 33.94 -9.71 5.75
N LEU A 888 32.79 -9.07 6.04
CA LEU A 888 31.78 -8.75 5.03
C LEU A 888 32.27 -7.65 4.07
N GLY A 889 33.25 -6.83 4.44
CA GLY A 889 33.76 -5.76 3.57
C GLY A 889 32.78 -4.60 3.35
N GLY A 890 31.90 -4.33 4.30
CA GLY A 890 31.00 -3.16 4.32
C GLY A 890 31.55 -1.98 5.09
N GLN A 891 30.99 -0.78 4.91
CA GLN A 891 31.32 0.43 5.67
C GLN A 891 30.60 0.52 7.03
N VAL A 892 29.63 -0.35 7.29
CA VAL A 892 28.82 -0.35 8.51
C VAL A 892 28.54 -1.76 8.97
N ASP A 893 28.40 -1.93 10.28
CA ASP A 893 27.88 -3.17 10.87
C ASP A 893 26.34 -3.26 10.78
N GLU A 894 25.81 -4.42 11.19
CA GLU A 894 24.38 -4.74 11.17
C GLU A 894 23.47 -3.76 11.92
N HIS A 895 23.96 -3.14 12.99
CA HIS A 895 23.20 -2.26 13.87
C HIS A 895 23.33 -0.81 13.42
N LEU A 896 24.51 -0.41 12.94
CA LEU A 896 24.73 0.94 12.41
C LEU A 896 23.93 1.14 11.11
N GLN A 897 23.86 0.13 10.24
CA GLN A 897 23.12 0.20 8.97
C GLN A 897 21.66 0.63 9.18
N ASP A 898 20.95 0.04 10.14
CA ASP A 898 19.53 0.35 10.34
C ASP A 898 19.30 1.74 10.95
N GLN A 899 20.26 2.24 11.73
CA GLN A 899 20.18 3.52 12.42
C GLN A 899 20.45 4.71 11.48
N LEU A 900 21.27 4.52 10.44
CA LEU A 900 21.63 5.58 9.50
C LEU A 900 20.56 5.89 8.45
N ILE A 901 19.66 4.95 8.14
CA ILE A 901 18.68 5.10 7.04
C ILE A 901 17.82 6.36 7.17
N CYS A 902 17.42 6.73 8.39
CA CYS A 902 16.66 7.94 8.64
C CYS A 902 17.45 9.19 8.19
N PHE A 903 18.72 9.27 8.59
CA PHE A 903 19.60 10.41 8.27
C PHE A 903 19.98 10.43 6.78
N GLN A 904 20.21 9.26 6.17
CA GLN A 904 20.42 9.13 4.73
C GLN A 904 19.24 9.67 3.90
N ALA A 905 18.01 9.46 4.37
CA ALA A 905 16.83 9.95 3.69
C ALA A 905 16.55 11.44 3.95
N LEU A 906 17.00 11.98 5.09
CA LEU A 906 16.87 13.40 5.43
C LEU A 906 17.95 14.27 4.79
N CYS A 907 19.14 13.72 4.52
CA CYS A 907 20.26 14.49 3.97
C CYS A 907 20.01 15.01 2.55
N ASP A 908 20.78 16.03 2.18
CA ASP A 908 20.81 16.55 0.81
C ASP A 908 21.70 15.66 -0.06
N GLY A 909 21.19 15.27 -1.23
CA GLY A 909 21.94 14.48 -2.19
C GLY A 909 22.06 12.98 -1.88
N PRO A 910 22.89 12.26 -2.65
CA PRO A 910 23.10 10.83 -2.50
C PRO A 910 24.03 10.49 -1.33
N SER A 911 23.67 9.46 -0.55
CA SER A 911 24.50 8.89 0.52
C SER A 911 24.53 7.37 0.44
N SER A 912 25.64 6.75 0.87
CA SER A 912 25.81 5.29 0.82
C SER A 912 26.56 4.73 2.02
N PHE A 913 26.05 3.63 2.56
CA PHE A 913 26.58 2.90 3.73
C PHE A 913 26.34 1.38 3.55
N PRO A 914 27.07 0.72 2.65
CA PRO A 914 26.89 -0.71 2.38
C PRO A 914 27.38 -1.55 3.56
N ARG A 915 26.69 -2.65 3.87
CA ARG A 915 27.13 -3.65 4.87
C ARG A 915 28.02 -4.76 4.29
N GLY A 916 28.05 -4.90 2.96
CA GLY A 916 28.86 -5.93 2.29
C GLY A 916 28.24 -7.33 2.29
N ASP A 917 27.01 -7.48 2.79
CA ASP A 917 26.26 -8.75 2.81
C ASP A 917 25.32 -8.94 1.61
N ASP A 918 25.51 -8.19 0.51
CA ASP A 918 24.72 -8.35 -0.70
C ASP A 918 25.09 -9.68 -1.40
N PRO A 919 24.14 -10.63 -1.56
CA PRO A 919 24.40 -11.89 -2.27
C PRO A 919 24.75 -11.74 -3.77
N ALA A 920 24.64 -10.53 -4.34
CA ALA A 920 25.15 -10.22 -5.68
C ALA A 920 26.66 -9.85 -5.71
N ASN A 921 27.24 -9.54 -4.56
CA ASN A 921 28.68 -9.30 -4.41
C ASN A 921 29.32 -10.61 -3.92
N GLU A 922 29.97 -11.34 -4.83
CA GLU A 922 30.82 -12.46 -4.41
C GLU A 922 31.95 -11.94 -3.49
N PRO A 923 32.32 -12.68 -2.43
CA PRO A 923 33.49 -12.33 -1.65
C PRO A 923 34.73 -12.74 -2.44
N LEU A 924 35.23 -11.85 -3.28
CA LEU A 924 36.63 -11.68 -3.75
C LEU A 924 36.62 -10.82 -5.03
N GLY A 925 36.96 -9.53 -4.87
CA GLY A 925 37.50 -8.69 -5.96
C GLY A 925 36.60 -8.44 -7.16
N GLY A 926 35.61 -7.55 -7.02
CA GLY A 926 34.96 -6.92 -8.17
C GLY A 926 33.57 -6.39 -7.86
N SER A 927 33.41 -5.06 -7.98
CA SER A 927 32.12 -4.31 -7.98
C SER A 927 31.65 -3.61 -6.69
N LEU A 928 32.52 -3.23 -5.74
CA LEU A 928 32.22 -2.08 -4.86
C LEU A 928 32.94 -0.78 -5.28
N GLY A 929 34.14 -0.88 -5.86
CA GLY A 929 34.96 0.27 -6.27
C GLY A 929 34.29 1.24 -7.26
N PRO A 930 33.68 0.77 -8.38
CA PRO A 930 33.18 1.67 -9.42
C PRO A 930 31.93 2.49 -9.02
N LEU A 931 31.20 2.06 -7.99
CA LEU A 931 29.95 2.70 -7.54
C LEU A 931 30.21 3.85 -6.55
N ILE A 932 31.31 3.76 -5.80
CA ILE A 932 31.76 4.77 -4.83
C ILE A 932 32.64 5.81 -5.54
N ASP A 933 33.50 5.39 -6.48
CA ASP A 933 34.37 6.26 -7.29
C ASP A 933 33.60 7.28 -8.13
N ALA A 934 32.34 6.97 -8.44
CA ALA A 934 31.50 7.78 -9.29
C ALA A 934 30.70 8.85 -8.50
N MET A 935 30.72 8.85 -7.16
CA MET A 935 29.87 9.75 -6.34
C MET A 935 30.28 11.23 -6.39
N GLY A 936 31.51 11.55 -6.81
CA GLY A 936 31.97 12.93 -7.02
C GLY A 936 31.51 13.56 -8.34
N GLU A 937 31.13 12.75 -9.34
CA GLU A 937 30.82 13.19 -10.72
C GLU A 937 29.53 12.59 -11.30
N LEU A 938 28.80 11.77 -10.55
CA LEU A 938 27.57 11.11 -11.03
C LEU A 938 26.40 12.10 -11.17
N ASN A 939 26.12 12.45 -12.42
CA ASN A 939 24.83 12.96 -12.82
C ASN A 939 23.81 11.79 -12.75
N VAL A 940 23.10 11.68 -11.62
CA VAL A 940 22.12 10.60 -11.34
C VAL A 940 20.99 10.55 -12.40
N GLU A 941 20.85 11.57 -13.24
CA GLU A 941 19.87 11.63 -14.35
C GLU A 941 20.28 10.84 -15.61
N GLU A 942 21.56 10.52 -15.81
CA GLU A 942 22.05 9.88 -17.05
C GLU A 942 22.46 8.40 -16.89
N SER A 943 22.61 7.90 -15.66
CA SER A 943 23.05 6.52 -15.39
C SER A 943 21.87 5.54 -15.16
N LYS A 944 21.92 4.35 -15.78
CA LYS A 944 20.92 3.27 -15.67
C LYS A 944 20.94 2.58 -14.29
N MET A 945 20.72 3.31 -13.19
CA MET A 945 20.59 2.73 -11.86
C MET A 945 19.18 2.19 -11.60
N ARG A 946 19.10 1.00 -10.99
CA ARG A 946 17.81 0.36 -10.68
C ARG A 946 17.21 0.99 -9.42
N ARG A 947 16.11 1.72 -9.61
CA ARG A 947 15.28 2.24 -8.51
C ARG A 947 14.55 1.11 -7.79
N GLU A 948 14.56 1.15 -6.46
CA GLU A 948 13.87 0.16 -5.63
C GLU A 948 12.36 0.39 -5.58
N LYS A 949 11.60 -0.71 -5.50
CA LYS A 949 10.15 -0.68 -5.25
C LYS A 949 9.93 -0.62 -3.74
N THR A 950 9.24 0.41 -3.25
CA THR A 950 9.12 0.70 -1.82
C THR A 950 7.82 0.20 -1.18
N LEU A 951 7.10 -0.73 -1.83
CA LEU A 951 5.75 -1.17 -1.44
C LEU A 951 5.72 -2.16 -0.27
N ALA A 952 6.88 -2.63 0.17
CA ALA A 952 7.09 -3.53 1.31
C ALA A 952 8.55 -3.39 1.79
N PRO A 953 8.93 -3.88 3.00
CA PRO A 953 10.32 -3.93 3.44
C PRO A 953 11.28 -4.49 2.39
N PHE A 954 12.32 -3.72 2.05
CA PHE A 954 13.16 -3.97 0.89
C PHE A 954 14.66 -3.78 1.19
N GLY A 955 15.49 -4.28 0.28
CA GLY A 955 16.96 -4.26 0.40
C GLY A 955 17.58 -5.49 1.08
N HIS A 956 18.91 -5.47 1.26
CA HIS A 956 19.66 -6.46 2.06
C HIS A 956 19.99 -5.90 3.46
N GLY A 957 20.74 -6.65 4.25
CA GLY A 957 20.93 -6.35 5.67
C GLY A 957 19.88 -7.00 6.58
N SER A 958 19.89 -6.56 7.83
CA SER A 958 18.99 -7.03 8.88
C SER A 958 17.52 -6.72 8.55
N THR A 959 16.59 -7.48 9.15
CA THR A 959 15.15 -7.18 9.01
C THR A 959 14.84 -5.75 9.49
N HIS A 960 15.56 -5.25 10.50
CA HIS A 960 15.53 -3.88 10.99
C HIS A 960 15.85 -2.86 9.91
N ALA A 961 16.94 -3.06 9.16
CA ALA A 961 17.29 -2.18 8.04
C ALA A 961 16.20 -2.14 6.96
N LYS A 962 15.65 -3.32 6.59
CA LYS A 962 14.58 -3.40 5.58
C LYS A 962 13.29 -2.69 6.03
N THR A 963 12.92 -2.84 7.31
CA THR A 963 11.77 -2.13 7.90
C THR A 963 12.01 -0.63 7.91
N ALA A 964 13.19 -0.18 8.32
CA ALA A 964 13.53 1.24 8.36
C ALA A 964 13.43 1.90 6.99
N ARG A 965 13.98 1.27 5.93
CA ARG A 965 13.87 1.78 4.55
C ARG A 965 12.41 1.94 4.12
N TRP A 966 11.57 0.96 4.44
CA TRP A 966 10.14 1.00 4.12
C TRP A 966 9.42 2.13 4.87
N VAL A 967 9.55 2.22 6.20
CA VAL A 967 8.89 3.28 6.99
C VAL A 967 9.30 4.67 6.50
N VAL A 968 10.60 4.86 6.26
CA VAL A 968 11.13 6.12 5.74
C VAL A 968 10.53 6.43 4.36
N SER A 969 10.42 5.45 3.46
CA SER A 969 9.83 5.67 2.13
C SER A 969 8.34 6.01 2.16
N GLU A 970 7.59 5.53 3.16
CA GLU A 970 6.17 5.87 3.33
C GLU A 970 5.99 7.33 3.81
N LEU A 971 6.84 7.77 4.75
CA LEU A 971 6.75 9.11 5.35
C LEU A 971 7.53 10.20 4.57
N LEU A 972 8.54 9.81 3.79
CA LEU A 972 9.34 10.67 2.93
C LEU A 972 9.33 10.13 1.48
N PRO A 973 8.21 10.24 0.75
CA PRO A 973 8.06 9.63 -0.58
C PRO A 973 8.99 10.22 -1.66
N ARG A 974 9.64 11.36 -1.36
CA ARG A 974 10.67 11.98 -2.21
C ARG A 974 12.05 11.31 -2.07
N ALA A 975 12.28 10.54 -1.01
CA ALA A 975 13.53 9.80 -0.84
C ALA A 975 13.56 8.65 -1.86
N VAL A 976 14.67 8.52 -2.60
CA VAL A 976 14.79 7.49 -3.63
C VAL A 976 15.91 6.53 -3.25
N PHE A 977 15.59 5.25 -3.20
CA PHE A 977 16.53 4.18 -2.90
C PHE A 977 16.94 3.48 -4.19
N TYR A 978 18.23 3.21 -4.34
CA TYR A 978 18.83 2.49 -5.46
C TYR A 978 19.63 1.29 -4.95
N ASN A 979 19.89 0.34 -5.83
CA ASN A 979 20.78 -0.80 -5.58
C ASN A 979 20.47 -1.48 -4.24
N ARG A 980 19.24 -1.97 -4.06
CA ARG A 980 18.79 -2.65 -2.84
C ARG A 980 18.94 -1.80 -1.56
N GLY A 981 18.94 -0.48 -1.71
CA GLY A 981 18.97 0.48 -0.60
C GLY A 981 20.36 0.76 -0.05
N ASP A 982 21.43 0.39 -0.77
CA ASP A 982 22.81 0.81 -0.46
C ASP A 982 23.07 2.27 -0.82
N LEU A 983 22.37 2.79 -1.83
CA LEU A 983 22.43 4.18 -2.23
C LEU A 983 21.07 4.83 -1.98
N VAL A 984 21.07 5.94 -1.25
CA VAL A 984 19.87 6.70 -0.90
C VAL A 984 20.04 8.13 -1.38
N LYS A 985 19.18 8.57 -2.30
CA LYS A 985 19.03 10.00 -2.63
C LYS A 985 18.04 10.59 -1.62
N GLY A 986 18.58 11.30 -0.64
CA GLY A 986 17.79 11.94 0.41
C GLY A 986 16.93 13.10 -0.11
N VAL A 987 15.97 13.52 0.70
CA VAL A 987 15.02 14.59 0.33
C VAL A 987 15.60 15.99 0.47
N GLY A 988 16.77 16.13 1.09
CA GLY A 988 17.34 17.43 1.45
C GLY A 988 16.41 18.21 2.37
N PHE A 989 16.01 17.60 3.48
CA PHE A 989 15.05 18.19 4.41
C PHE A 989 15.65 19.47 5.04
N SER A 990 14.85 20.54 5.06
CA SER A 990 15.18 21.84 5.66
C SER A 990 13.92 22.44 6.27
N MET A 991 14.09 23.27 7.30
CA MET A 991 13.01 23.94 8.05
C MET A 991 12.81 25.40 7.66
#